data_AF-A0A252F5H7-F1
#
_entry.id   AF-A0A252F5H7-F1
#
_cell.length_a   1.000
_cell.length_b   1.000
_cell.length_c   1.000
_cell.angle_alpha   90.00
_cell.angle_beta   90.00
_cell.angle_gamma   90.00
#
_symmetry.space_group_name_H-M   'P 1'
#
loop_
_entity.id
_entity.type
_entity.pdbx_description
1 polymer ?
#
loop_
_entity_poly.entity_id
_entity_poly.type
_entity_poly.pdbx_seq_one_letter_code
_entity_poly.pdbx_strand_id
1 'polypeptide(L)'
;MKKSTKRVLAMCLACLAVLGGMFFPVTKPAQATDVITVGTNAEFPPFEYIGNDGQPDGFDMAVIKAIGEAEGFEVKITNMEFKSLIASLSTGSLDAVIAGMTVTDERKQSVDFSDSYYTAKQCIVVPADSDIKSLADLNGKKIAVQEGTTGDLLCTPAEDNDVITDASTEVKRFKKGTDAVVTLNNGGVDAVVIDKNPAETFVANNEGKLKLIEDETSTEEYAIAVGKGNSELLEKINSGLKKIKEDGTFDKLVAEYIGGETEEETPADDGEKQVVNVGTNAEFPPFEYIGDDGEPDGFDMAVIKAIGEAEGFDVKITNMEFKSLIASLSTGSLDAVIAGMTVTDERKQSVDFSDSYYTATQCIVVAKDSGIKSLADLNGKKIAVQEGTTGDLLCTPGEDNDVITDENTEVKRFKKGTDAIVSLNNGGVDAVVIDKNPAENFVASNSDKLKLIEDDTSTEEYAIAVSKGDTELLEKINSGLAKIKEDGTFDKLVAEYIEGNTGTEKETSDNVIQEFLNNLKYVFVDTNGYQLMAKGLGVTIGISICAGILGIALGFILALMKLTETRKKRKTVWSRIAGAYIDIIRGTPAMVQLLIMFMVIFRSQHAYVAAILSFGINSGAYVAENIRAGILAVDVGQMEGGRSLGFTYGETMRYIILPQAIKNVIPALGNEMITLVKETSIVGYVAIVDLTKAGDFIVSRTYQAFLPLIAVAIVYYIIVKIMTKILAVIERRLRQSDNR
;
A
#
# COMPACT_ATOMS: atom_id res chain seq x y z
N MET A 1 -16.45 8.79 44.28
CA MET A 1 -17.02 8.12 43.08
C MET A 1 -17.53 6.72 43.47
N LYS A 2 -18.84 6.45 43.33
CA LYS A 2 -19.45 5.18 43.75
C LYS A 2 -19.11 4.02 42.80
N LYS A 3 -18.93 2.82 43.35
CA LYS A 3 -18.63 1.52 42.68
C LYS A 3 -19.48 1.21 41.43
N SER A 4 -20.65 1.82 41.26
CA SER A 4 -21.52 1.59 40.10
C SER A 4 -21.04 2.25 38.80
N THR A 5 -20.36 3.40 38.86
CA THR A 5 -19.87 4.06 37.63
C THR A 5 -18.68 3.34 37.00
N LYS A 6 -17.83 2.72 37.82
CA LYS A 6 -16.72 1.87 37.35
C LYS A 6 -17.22 0.60 36.67
N ARG A 7 -18.35 0.03 37.12
CA ARG A 7 -18.96 -1.17 36.52
C ARG A 7 -19.61 -0.89 35.16
N VAL A 8 -20.24 0.26 34.98
CA VAL A 8 -20.83 0.66 33.68
C VAL A 8 -19.72 0.98 32.67
N LEU A 9 -18.66 1.67 33.08
CA LEU A 9 -17.51 1.95 32.20
C LEU A 9 -16.76 0.67 31.80
N ALA A 10 -16.58 -0.27 32.74
CA ALA A 10 -15.99 -1.58 32.47
C ALA A 10 -16.91 -2.47 31.59
N MET A 11 -18.24 -2.35 31.71
CA MET A 11 -19.19 -3.04 30.81
C MET A 11 -19.15 -2.50 29.39
N CYS A 12 -19.04 -1.17 29.20
CA CYS A 12 -18.90 -0.57 27.88
C CYS A 12 -17.55 -0.93 27.22
N LEU A 13 -16.46 -0.96 27.99
CA LEU A 13 -15.14 -1.42 27.54
C LEU A 13 -15.10 -2.93 27.23
N ALA A 14 -15.81 -3.75 28.01
CA ALA A 14 -15.94 -5.19 27.74
C ALA A 14 -16.86 -5.47 26.53
N CYS A 15 -17.89 -4.66 26.28
CA CYS A 15 -18.72 -4.78 25.06
C CYS A 15 -17.95 -4.37 23.80
N LEU A 16 -17.02 -3.41 23.91
CA LEU A 16 -16.06 -3.05 22.86
C LEU A 16 -15.12 -4.21 22.50
N ALA A 17 -14.66 -4.98 23.48
CA ALA A 17 -13.79 -6.14 23.26
C ALA A 17 -14.55 -7.37 22.73
N VAL A 18 -15.81 -7.58 23.14
CA VAL A 18 -16.62 -8.75 22.75
C VAL A 18 -17.25 -8.60 21.36
N LEU A 19 -17.55 -7.39 20.89
CA LEU A 19 -18.05 -7.16 19.53
C LEU A 19 -16.95 -7.14 18.46
N GLY A 20 -15.73 -6.73 18.80
CA GLY A 20 -14.56 -6.83 17.90
C GLY A 20 -14.10 -8.28 17.66
N GLY A 21 -14.20 -9.15 18.68
CA GLY A 21 -13.78 -10.55 18.60
C GLY A 21 -14.78 -11.50 17.92
N MET A 22 -15.98 -11.03 17.54
CA MET A 22 -16.94 -11.85 16.79
C MET A 22 -16.76 -11.78 15.27
N PHE A 23 -15.93 -10.85 14.76
CA PHE A 23 -15.66 -10.69 13.33
C PHE A 23 -14.18 -10.77 12.94
N PHE A 24 -13.26 -10.82 13.92
CA PHE A 24 -11.83 -10.96 13.67
C PHE A 24 -11.20 -11.87 14.74
N PRO A 25 -10.35 -12.84 14.37
CA PRO A 25 -9.59 -13.60 15.36
C PRO A 25 -8.69 -12.64 16.15
N VAL A 26 -8.91 -12.57 17.46
CA VAL A 26 -8.11 -11.77 18.38
C VAL A 26 -6.79 -12.51 18.63
N THR A 27 -5.69 -11.97 18.13
CA THR A 27 -4.35 -12.32 18.62
C THR A 27 -4.15 -11.75 20.02
N LYS A 28 -3.45 -12.52 20.86
CA LYS A 28 -3.27 -12.31 22.30
C LYS A 28 -2.54 -10.98 22.57
N PRO A 29 -2.89 -10.21 23.63
CA PRO A 29 -2.20 -8.95 23.91
C PRO A 29 -0.76 -9.20 24.38
N ALA A 30 0.21 -8.59 23.70
CA ALA A 30 1.62 -8.58 24.08
C ALA A 30 1.86 -7.68 25.32
N GLN A 31 2.85 -8.07 26.11
CA GLN A 31 3.31 -7.39 27.32
C GLN A 31 4.01 -6.07 26.96
N ALA A 32 3.97 -5.06 27.83
CA ALA A 32 4.60 -3.75 27.56
C ALA A 32 6.13 -3.90 27.45
N THR A 33 6.63 -3.87 26.22
CA THR A 33 8.03 -3.82 25.79
C THR A 33 8.51 -2.35 25.78
N ASP A 34 9.73 -2.07 26.25
CA ASP A 34 10.36 -0.75 26.05
C ASP A 34 10.56 -0.54 24.54
N VAL A 35 10.19 0.62 23.99
CA VAL A 35 10.32 0.90 22.54
C VAL A 35 11.49 1.85 22.30
N ILE A 36 12.44 1.48 21.44
CA ILE A 36 13.53 2.38 21.00
C ILE A 36 13.31 2.84 19.56
N THR A 37 13.67 4.09 19.26
CA THR A 37 13.62 4.66 17.91
C THR A 37 14.99 4.56 17.26
N VAL A 38 15.09 3.77 16.19
CA VAL A 38 16.34 3.51 15.48
C VAL A 38 16.31 4.18 14.11
N GLY A 39 17.35 4.96 13.79
CA GLY A 39 17.48 5.59 12.49
C GLY A 39 18.26 4.72 11.51
N THR A 40 17.87 4.77 10.25
CA THR A 40 18.60 4.16 9.13
C THR A 40 18.49 5.03 7.86
N ASN A 41 19.23 4.67 6.80
CA ASN A 41 19.10 5.23 5.46
C ASN A 41 18.89 4.08 4.46
N ALA A 42 17.63 3.73 4.21
CA ALA A 42 17.19 2.53 3.48
C ALA A 42 17.42 2.61 1.96
N GLU A 43 18.68 2.84 1.57
CA GLU A 43 19.15 3.03 0.20
C GLU A 43 20.47 2.27 -0.05
N PHE A 44 20.80 1.31 0.83
CA PHE A 44 22.06 0.57 0.91
C PHE A 44 21.83 -0.95 0.99
N PRO A 45 21.26 -1.59 -0.07
CA PRO A 45 21.08 -3.04 -0.09
C PRO A 45 22.44 -3.79 -0.09
N PRO A 46 22.53 -4.97 0.55
CA PRO A 46 21.44 -5.69 1.23
C PRO A 46 21.19 -5.27 2.69
N PHE A 47 21.96 -4.31 3.21
CA PHE A 47 21.91 -3.93 4.63
C PHE A 47 20.64 -3.18 4.98
N GLU A 48 20.28 -2.17 4.20
CA GLU A 48 19.03 -1.44 4.39
C GLU A 48 18.45 -0.97 3.06
N TYR A 49 17.18 -1.27 2.84
CA TYR A 49 16.42 -0.90 1.65
C TYR A 49 14.95 -0.71 2.01
N ILE A 50 14.13 -0.18 1.11
CA ILE A 50 12.69 -0.11 1.34
C ILE A 50 12.07 -1.43 0.91
N GLY A 51 11.56 -2.20 1.87
CA GLY A 51 10.86 -3.46 1.65
C GLY A 51 9.42 -3.29 1.15
N ASN A 52 8.71 -4.41 1.03
CA ASN A 52 7.50 -4.53 0.21
C ASN A 52 6.27 -3.82 0.76
N ASP A 53 6.34 -3.48 2.04
CA ASP A 53 5.36 -2.73 2.79
C ASP A 53 5.65 -1.20 2.80
N GLY A 54 6.67 -0.77 2.04
CA GLY A 54 7.15 0.61 2.00
C GLY A 54 7.93 1.03 3.26
N GLN A 55 8.33 0.09 4.12
CA GLN A 55 9.15 0.33 5.31
C GLN A 55 10.61 -0.04 5.07
N PRO A 56 11.55 0.53 5.85
CA PRO A 56 12.92 0.03 5.87
C PRO A 56 12.99 -1.45 6.28
N ASP A 57 13.67 -2.23 5.46
CA ASP A 57 14.00 -3.63 5.63
C ASP A 57 15.46 -3.90 5.24
N GLY A 58 15.94 -5.12 5.43
CA GLY A 58 17.32 -5.53 5.11
C GLY A 58 18.11 -6.04 6.32
N PHE A 59 19.36 -6.46 6.10
CA PHE A 59 20.20 -7.09 7.13
C PHE A 59 20.31 -6.24 8.41
N ASP A 60 20.56 -4.94 8.29
CA ASP A 60 20.64 -4.03 9.43
C ASP A 60 19.31 -4.00 10.20
N MET A 61 18.19 -4.01 9.48
CA MET A 61 16.86 -4.00 10.10
C MET A 61 16.57 -5.31 10.82
N ALA A 62 16.96 -6.43 10.23
CA ALA A 62 16.82 -7.76 10.81
C ALA A 62 17.71 -7.92 12.05
N VAL A 63 18.97 -7.47 11.99
CA VAL A 63 19.92 -7.51 13.13
C VAL A 63 19.38 -6.72 14.31
N ILE A 64 18.95 -5.48 14.12
CA ILE A 64 18.48 -4.66 15.26
C ILE A 64 17.16 -5.17 15.84
N LYS A 65 16.25 -5.71 15.01
CA LYS A 65 15.01 -6.36 15.47
C LYS A 65 15.33 -7.60 16.30
N ALA A 66 16.25 -8.46 15.85
CA ALA A 66 16.69 -9.65 16.58
C ALA A 66 17.37 -9.32 17.92
N ILE A 67 18.19 -8.25 17.96
CA ILE A 67 18.74 -7.72 19.22
C ILE A 67 17.60 -7.29 20.17
N GLY A 68 16.59 -6.59 19.64
CA GLY A 68 15.42 -6.17 20.41
C GLY A 68 14.63 -7.34 21.00
N GLU A 69 14.42 -8.40 20.22
CA GLU A 69 13.78 -9.63 20.70
C GLU A 69 14.61 -10.33 21.80
N ALA A 70 15.93 -10.43 21.62
CA ALA A 70 16.84 -11.06 22.58
C ALA A 70 16.97 -10.30 23.92
N GLU A 71 16.69 -9.00 23.92
CA GLU A 71 16.82 -8.10 25.08
C GLU A 71 15.47 -7.59 25.61
N GLY A 72 14.37 -7.92 24.94
CA GLY A 72 13.01 -7.58 25.37
C GLY A 72 12.65 -6.10 25.18
N PHE A 73 13.07 -5.50 24.07
CA PHE A 73 12.65 -4.16 23.64
C PHE A 73 12.15 -4.17 22.17
N GLU A 74 11.18 -3.33 21.87
CA GLU A 74 10.63 -3.14 20.53
C GLU A 74 11.45 -2.11 19.77
N VAL A 75 11.66 -2.35 18.47
CA VAL A 75 12.44 -1.47 17.60
C VAL A 75 11.52 -0.76 16.62
N LYS A 76 11.56 0.57 16.64
CA LYS A 76 10.85 1.42 15.67
C LYS A 76 11.85 2.07 14.71
N ILE A 77 11.78 1.70 13.44
CA ILE A 77 12.68 2.23 12.42
C ILE A 77 12.20 3.58 11.86
N THR A 78 13.15 4.51 11.69
CA THR A 78 12.99 5.79 11.00
C THR A 78 13.97 5.89 9.83
N ASN A 79 13.46 5.93 8.61
CA ASN A 79 14.28 6.21 7.42
C ASN A 79 14.56 7.71 7.30
N MET A 80 15.81 8.10 7.10
CA MET A 80 16.19 9.50 6.85
C MET A 80 17.50 9.61 6.07
N GLU A 81 17.87 10.84 5.67
CA GLU A 81 19.14 11.08 4.98
C GLU A 81 20.34 10.69 5.86
N PHE A 82 21.29 9.91 5.33
CA PHE A 82 22.43 9.36 6.06
C PHE A 82 23.18 10.41 6.90
N LYS A 83 23.48 11.57 6.31
CA LYS A 83 24.16 12.71 6.96
C LYS A 83 23.46 13.22 8.23
N SER A 84 22.14 13.00 8.35
CA SER A 84 21.34 13.47 9.48
C SER A 84 21.33 12.51 10.68
N LEU A 85 21.81 11.27 10.52
CA LEU A 85 21.68 10.21 11.53
C LEU A 85 22.41 10.54 12.85
N ILE A 86 23.68 10.92 12.78
CA ILE A 86 24.50 11.25 13.97
C ILE A 86 23.98 12.50 14.70
N ALA A 87 23.57 13.52 13.94
CA ALA A 87 22.99 14.73 14.53
C ALA A 87 21.67 14.42 15.26
N SER A 88 20.88 13.50 14.73
CA SER A 88 19.60 13.08 15.31
C SER A 88 19.79 12.37 16.67
N LEU A 89 20.83 11.55 16.82
CA LEU A 89 21.25 10.97 18.11
C LEU A 89 21.59 12.07 19.14
N SER A 90 22.34 13.10 18.73
CA SER A 90 22.70 14.22 19.61
C SER A 90 21.49 15.01 20.10
N THR A 91 20.43 15.10 19.29
CA THR A 91 19.19 15.82 19.64
C THR A 91 18.18 14.96 20.41
N GLY A 92 18.43 13.67 20.56
CA GLY A 92 17.52 12.71 21.19
C GLY A 92 16.27 12.39 20.36
N SER A 93 16.28 12.67 19.05
CA SER A 93 15.21 12.25 18.14
C SER A 93 15.34 10.79 17.68
N LEU A 94 16.54 10.22 17.82
CA LEU A 94 16.86 8.81 17.69
C LEU A 94 17.56 8.32 18.96
N ASP A 95 17.32 7.06 19.31
CA ASP A 95 17.97 6.37 20.43
C ASP A 95 19.22 5.61 19.96
N ALA A 96 19.14 4.99 18.76
CA ALA A 96 20.25 4.31 18.09
C ALA A 96 20.22 4.51 16.56
N VAL A 97 21.31 4.17 15.89
CA VAL A 97 21.44 4.17 14.43
C VAL A 97 22.11 2.88 13.98
N ILE A 98 21.50 2.20 13.00
CA ILE A 98 22.08 1.06 12.28
C ILE A 98 21.82 1.29 10.78
N ALA A 99 22.90 1.48 10.02
CA ALA A 99 22.87 1.91 8.62
C ALA A 99 24.24 1.70 7.94
N GLY A 100 24.83 0.52 8.06
CA GLY A 100 26.20 0.24 7.60
C GLY A 100 27.23 1.25 8.13
N MET A 101 27.05 1.72 9.38
CA MET A 101 27.78 2.91 9.83
C MET A 101 29.21 2.58 10.24
N THR A 102 30.17 3.00 9.41
CA THR A 102 31.60 2.84 9.69
C THR A 102 32.03 3.58 10.96
N VAL A 103 32.78 2.88 11.81
CA VAL A 103 33.40 3.43 13.01
C VAL A 103 34.61 4.30 12.62
N THR A 104 34.57 5.60 12.94
CA THR A 104 35.70 6.53 12.75
C THR A 104 36.01 7.29 14.04
N ASP A 105 37.26 7.75 14.18
CA ASP A 105 37.68 8.54 15.36
C ASP A 105 36.95 9.89 15.46
N GLU A 106 36.53 10.47 14.33
CA GLU A 106 35.70 11.66 14.30
C GLU A 106 34.28 11.38 14.82
N ARG A 107 33.63 10.32 14.31
CA ARG A 107 32.27 9.94 14.75
C ARG A 107 32.25 9.57 16.23
N LYS A 108 33.29 8.89 16.73
CA LYS A 108 33.47 8.59 18.17
C LYS A 108 33.51 9.83 19.06
N GLN A 109 33.77 11.03 18.55
CA GLN A 109 33.67 12.25 19.36
C GLN A 109 32.21 12.63 19.65
N SER A 110 31.28 12.24 18.77
CA SER A 110 29.87 12.64 18.81
C SER A 110 28.91 11.53 19.29
N VAL A 111 29.28 10.26 19.10
CA VAL A 111 28.47 9.09 19.46
C VAL A 111 29.33 8.02 20.15
N ASP A 112 28.69 7.03 20.76
CA ASP A 112 29.33 5.79 21.18
C ASP A 112 28.89 4.65 20.25
N PHE A 113 29.80 3.73 19.92
CA PHE A 113 29.54 2.62 18.99
C PHE A 113 29.50 1.29 19.73
N SER A 114 28.66 0.38 19.24
CA SER A 114 28.61 -1.02 19.64
C SER A 114 29.90 -1.76 19.24
N ASP A 115 29.99 -3.02 19.65
CA ASP A 115 30.88 -3.98 19.00
C ASP A 115 30.51 -4.06 17.50
N SER A 116 31.53 -4.27 16.66
CA SER A 116 31.33 -4.38 15.22
C SER A 116 30.47 -5.61 14.88
N TYR A 117 29.52 -5.43 13.97
CA TYR A 117 28.70 -6.52 13.46
C TYR A 117 29.11 -6.93 12.05
N TYR A 118 29.77 -6.08 11.28
CA TYR A 118 30.20 -6.42 9.92
C TYR A 118 31.49 -5.70 9.53
N THR A 119 32.33 -6.35 8.73
CA THR A 119 33.57 -5.76 8.19
C THR A 119 33.41 -5.58 6.68
N ALA A 120 33.51 -4.34 6.22
CA ALA A 120 33.37 -3.93 4.83
C ALA A 120 34.67 -3.34 4.25
N LYS A 121 34.63 -3.06 2.95
CA LYS A 121 35.69 -2.37 2.20
C LYS A 121 35.07 -1.32 1.27
N GLN A 122 35.83 -0.29 0.91
CA GLN A 122 35.44 0.64 -0.14
C GLN A 122 35.80 0.08 -1.53
N CYS A 123 35.03 0.49 -2.53
CA CYS A 123 35.24 0.13 -3.92
C CYS A 123 35.13 1.37 -4.82
N ILE A 124 35.77 1.28 -5.99
CA ILE A 124 35.63 2.24 -7.07
C ILE A 124 34.85 1.56 -8.20
N VAL A 125 33.68 2.11 -8.52
CA VAL A 125 32.89 1.69 -9.67
C VAL A 125 33.22 2.60 -10.84
N VAL A 126 33.59 2.00 -11.98
CA VAL A 126 34.00 2.72 -13.19
C VAL A 126 33.42 2.06 -14.44
N PRO A 127 33.37 2.76 -15.60
CA PRO A 127 33.05 2.12 -16.87
C PRO A 127 33.98 0.94 -17.18
N ALA A 128 33.47 -0.08 -17.85
CA ALA A 128 34.21 -1.31 -18.15
C ALA A 128 35.52 -1.04 -18.91
N ASP A 129 35.52 -0.05 -19.80
CA ASP A 129 36.66 0.41 -20.60
C ASP A 129 37.55 1.45 -19.91
N SER A 130 37.25 1.82 -18.66
CA SER A 130 38.02 2.83 -17.91
C SER A 130 39.47 2.40 -17.64
N ASP A 131 40.40 3.35 -17.72
CA ASP A 131 41.82 3.18 -17.38
C ASP A 131 42.12 3.29 -15.88
N ILE A 132 41.14 3.68 -15.05
CA ILE A 132 41.27 3.81 -13.60
C ILE A 132 41.47 2.41 -12.98
N LYS A 133 42.45 2.27 -12.07
CA LYS A 133 42.81 0.98 -11.42
C LYS A 133 42.99 1.07 -9.93
N SER A 134 43.05 2.27 -9.37
CA SER A 134 43.32 2.50 -7.95
C SER A 134 42.79 3.86 -7.51
N LEU A 135 42.73 4.08 -6.20
CA LEU A 135 42.35 5.38 -5.62
C LEU A 135 43.25 6.53 -6.10
N ALA A 136 44.53 6.27 -6.37
CA ALA A 136 45.46 7.28 -6.86
C ALA A 136 45.08 7.83 -8.25
N ASP A 137 44.43 7.00 -9.09
CA ASP A 137 44.02 7.36 -10.45
C ASP A 137 42.78 8.27 -10.49
N LEU A 138 42.16 8.55 -9.32
CA LEU A 138 41.04 9.46 -9.18
C LEU A 138 41.45 10.94 -9.26
N ASN A 139 42.75 11.24 -9.11
CA ASN A 139 43.26 12.60 -9.21
C ASN A 139 43.01 13.20 -10.62
N GLY A 140 42.41 14.39 -10.65
CA GLY A 140 42.03 15.09 -11.88
C GLY A 140 40.77 14.54 -12.57
N LYS A 141 40.03 13.65 -11.91
CA LYS A 141 38.78 13.05 -12.41
C LYS A 141 37.53 13.72 -11.83
N LYS A 142 36.38 13.41 -12.43
CA LYS A 142 35.06 13.67 -11.86
C LYS A 142 34.59 12.46 -11.09
N ILE A 143 34.43 12.61 -9.78
CA ILE A 143 34.08 11.53 -8.86
C ILE A 143 32.69 11.79 -8.31
N ALA A 144 31.84 10.76 -8.26
CA ALA A 144 30.59 10.80 -7.53
C ALA A 144 30.68 10.02 -6.21
N VAL A 145 30.09 10.58 -5.16
CA VAL A 145 30.03 9.98 -3.82
C VAL A 145 28.67 10.24 -3.18
N GLN A 146 28.26 9.38 -2.24
CA GLN A 146 27.11 9.64 -1.38
C GLN A 146 27.50 10.56 -0.21
N GLU A 147 26.79 11.67 -0.04
CA GLU A 147 27.14 12.72 0.92
C GLU A 147 27.19 12.21 2.37
N GLY A 148 28.31 12.45 3.05
CA GLY A 148 28.51 12.10 4.46
C GLY A 148 28.98 10.66 4.73
N THR A 149 29.21 9.85 3.70
CA THR A 149 29.81 8.51 3.78
C THR A 149 31.33 8.55 3.93
N THR A 150 31.96 7.43 4.26
CA THR A 150 33.42 7.30 4.27
C THR A 150 34.01 7.46 2.87
N GLY A 151 33.33 7.02 1.81
CA GLY A 151 33.70 7.31 0.42
C GLY A 151 33.73 8.82 0.09
N ASP A 152 32.78 9.61 0.63
CA ASP A 152 32.81 11.08 0.51
C ASP A 152 33.98 11.69 1.29
N LEU A 153 34.25 11.24 2.50
CA LEU A 153 35.41 11.69 3.29
C LEU A 153 36.73 11.38 2.56
N LEU A 154 36.87 10.16 2.03
CA LEU A 154 38.03 9.71 1.26
C LEU A 154 38.26 10.57 0.02
N CYS A 155 37.19 11.00 -0.66
CA CYS A 155 37.29 11.81 -1.87
C CYS A 155 37.33 13.31 -1.60
N THR A 156 37.06 13.79 -0.38
CA THR A 156 36.97 15.23 -0.08
C THR A 156 38.36 15.88 -0.09
N PRO A 157 38.64 16.87 -0.96
CA PRO A 157 39.95 17.53 -0.99
C PRO A 157 40.23 18.26 0.33
N ALA A 158 41.35 17.93 0.98
CA ALA A 158 41.84 18.56 2.20
C ALA A 158 43.37 18.60 2.22
N GLU A 159 43.99 19.49 3.01
CA GLU A 159 45.46 19.61 3.10
C GLU A 159 46.14 18.33 3.62
N ASP A 160 45.38 17.48 4.30
CA ASP A 160 45.77 16.23 4.95
C ASP A 160 45.15 14.98 4.30
N ASN A 161 44.51 15.09 3.14
CA ASN A 161 43.98 13.95 2.39
C ASN A 161 45.01 13.44 1.37
N ASP A 162 45.59 12.27 1.65
CA ASP A 162 46.60 11.63 0.80
C ASP A 162 46.01 10.93 -0.46
N VAL A 163 44.68 10.80 -0.54
CA VAL A 163 43.98 10.15 -1.66
C VAL A 163 43.73 11.13 -2.80
N ILE A 164 43.11 12.27 -2.50
CA ILE A 164 42.83 13.34 -3.49
C ILE A 164 43.75 14.52 -3.23
N THR A 165 44.87 14.55 -3.95
CA THR A 165 45.93 15.57 -3.84
C THR A 165 45.93 16.57 -4.99
N ASP A 166 45.23 16.27 -6.09
CA ASP A 166 45.07 17.16 -7.24
C ASP A 166 43.83 18.07 -7.07
N ALA A 167 44.09 19.38 -6.97
CA ALA A 167 43.06 20.41 -6.81
C ALA A 167 42.11 20.55 -8.01
N SER A 168 42.40 19.92 -9.15
CA SER A 168 41.51 19.89 -10.32
C SER A 168 40.45 18.78 -10.27
N THR A 169 40.52 17.88 -9.27
CA THR A 169 39.54 16.81 -9.05
C THR A 169 38.17 17.39 -8.66
N GLU A 170 37.11 16.95 -9.34
CA GLU A 170 35.74 17.42 -9.09
C GLU A 170 34.95 16.33 -8.35
N VAL A 171 34.50 16.63 -7.13
CA VAL A 171 33.69 15.70 -6.31
C VAL A 171 32.23 16.13 -6.34
N LYS A 172 31.38 15.34 -7.00
CA LYS A 172 29.93 15.51 -7.04
C LYS A 172 29.28 14.68 -5.94
N ARG A 173 28.56 15.35 -5.05
CA ARG A 173 27.89 14.72 -3.91
C ARG A 173 26.43 14.47 -4.25
N PHE A 174 25.99 13.25 -4.01
CA PHE A 174 24.60 12.83 -4.18
C PHE A 174 24.02 12.46 -2.83
N LYS A 175 22.70 12.62 -2.68
CA LYS A 175 22.00 12.15 -1.49
C LYS A 175 21.91 10.63 -1.44
N LYS A 176 21.90 9.99 -2.62
CA LYS A 176 21.74 8.55 -2.81
C LYS A 176 22.90 7.96 -3.61
N GLY A 177 23.37 6.78 -3.23
CA GLY A 177 24.37 6.03 -4.02
C GLY A 177 23.86 5.65 -5.41
N THR A 178 22.56 5.36 -5.55
CA THR A 178 21.92 5.07 -6.84
C THR A 178 22.06 6.21 -7.84
N ASP A 179 21.87 7.46 -7.41
CA ASP A 179 21.94 8.64 -8.28
C ASP A 179 23.38 8.89 -8.76
N ALA A 180 24.37 8.57 -7.91
CA ALA A 180 25.78 8.60 -8.26
C ALA A 180 26.09 7.61 -9.39
N VAL A 181 25.61 6.36 -9.28
CA VAL A 181 25.79 5.31 -10.31
C VAL A 181 25.01 5.61 -11.59
N VAL A 182 23.79 6.13 -11.50
CA VAL A 182 23.03 6.59 -12.69
C VAL A 182 23.80 7.70 -13.42
N THR A 183 24.41 8.63 -12.67
CA THR A 183 25.24 9.68 -13.26
C THR A 183 26.49 9.11 -13.94
N LEU A 184 27.12 8.08 -13.35
CA LEU A 184 28.24 7.36 -13.96
C LEU A 184 27.85 6.70 -15.29
N ASN A 185 26.74 5.96 -15.29
CA ASN A 185 26.20 5.32 -16.50
C ASN A 185 25.91 6.31 -17.64
N ASN A 186 25.48 7.52 -17.29
CA ASN A 186 25.20 8.59 -18.24
C ASN A 186 26.45 9.39 -18.66
N GLY A 187 27.65 8.99 -18.23
CA GLY A 187 28.91 9.67 -18.54
C GLY A 187 29.08 11.03 -17.84
N GLY A 188 28.32 11.30 -16.79
CA GLY A 188 28.37 12.56 -16.04
C GLY A 188 29.52 12.66 -15.03
N VAL A 189 30.14 11.53 -14.70
CA VAL A 189 31.33 11.36 -13.86
C VAL A 189 32.19 10.21 -14.38
N ASP A 190 33.46 10.15 -13.97
CA ASP A 190 34.43 9.14 -14.39
C ASP A 190 34.48 7.93 -13.44
N ALA A 191 34.10 8.11 -12.17
CA ALA A 191 34.10 7.08 -11.15
C ALA A 191 33.06 7.36 -10.04
N VAL A 192 32.59 6.30 -9.38
CA VAL A 192 31.83 6.36 -8.12
C VAL A 192 32.63 5.65 -7.04
N VAL A 193 32.81 6.27 -5.87
CA VAL A 193 33.41 5.62 -4.69
C VAL A 193 32.29 5.29 -3.70
N ILE A 194 32.13 4.00 -3.42
CA ILE A 194 31.06 3.45 -2.59
C ILE A 194 31.46 2.08 -2.02
N ASP A 195 30.86 1.68 -0.92
CA ASP A 195 31.12 0.42 -0.23
C ASP A 195 30.90 -0.80 -1.13
N LYS A 196 31.66 -1.87 -0.86
CA LYS A 196 31.78 -3.06 -1.69
C LYS A 196 30.44 -3.71 -2.05
N ASN A 197 29.58 -4.00 -1.08
CA ASN A 197 28.35 -4.76 -1.34
C ASN A 197 27.35 -4.02 -2.27
N PRO A 198 27.02 -2.73 -2.06
CA PRO A 198 26.25 -1.99 -3.05
C PRO A 198 26.99 -1.83 -4.37
N ALA A 199 28.32 -1.64 -4.34
CA ALA A 199 29.11 -1.55 -5.57
C ALA A 199 29.01 -2.83 -6.41
N GLU A 200 29.09 -4.01 -5.79
CA GLU A 200 28.88 -5.31 -6.42
C GLU A 200 27.47 -5.42 -7.00
N THR A 201 26.44 -5.03 -6.23
CA THR A 201 25.05 -4.99 -6.69
C THR A 201 24.87 -4.06 -7.89
N PHE A 202 25.47 -2.86 -7.85
CA PHE A 202 25.43 -1.90 -8.95
C PHE A 202 26.17 -2.40 -10.19
N VAL A 203 27.31 -3.07 -10.03
CA VAL A 203 28.06 -3.66 -11.13
C VAL A 203 27.31 -4.84 -11.73
N ALA A 204 26.72 -5.72 -10.91
CA ALA A 204 25.88 -6.83 -11.36
C ALA A 204 24.67 -6.32 -12.16
N ASN A 205 23.98 -5.29 -11.68
CA ASN A 205 22.86 -4.65 -12.37
C ASN A 205 23.27 -3.88 -13.64
N ASN A 206 24.57 -3.70 -13.88
CA ASN A 206 25.14 -3.02 -15.05
C ASN A 206 26.18 -3.90 -15.76
N GLU A 207 25.92 -5.20 -15.82
CA GLU A 207 26.86 -6.19 -16.34
C GLU A 207 27.39 -5.82 -17.74
N GLY A 208 28.71 -5.87 -17.91
CA GLY A 208 29.40 -5.51 -19.15
C GLY A 208 29.56 -4.00 -19.39
N LYS A 209 28.91 -3.13 -18.61
CA LYS A 209 29.04 -1.66 -18.71
C LYS A 209 29.91 -1.06 -17.61
N LEU A 210 29.83 -1.59 -16.41
CA LEU A 210 30.62 -1.16 -15.27
C LEU A 210 31.56 -2.27 -14.80
N LYS A 211 32.63 -1.90 -14.09
CA LYS A 211 33.50 -2.82 -13.36
C LYS A 211 33.84 -2.28 -11.99
N LEU A 212 34.14 -3.21 -11.08
CA LEU A 212 34.53 -2.95 -9.70
C LEU A 212 36.05 -2.95 -9.57
N ILE A 213 36.59 -2.03 -8.77
CA ILE A 213 37.97 -2.04 -8.29
C ILE A 213 37.90 -2.01 -6.77
N GLU A 214 38.36 -3.08 -6.12
CA GLU A 214 38.45 -3.12 -4.66
C GLU A 214 39.62 -2.26 -4.18
N ASP A 215 39.40 -1.48 -3.14
CA ASP A 215 40.48 -0.88 -2.38
C ASP A 215 41.00 -1.87 -1.33
N GLU A 216 42.21 -2.39 -1.54
CA GLU A 216 42.87 -3.30 -0.59
C GLU A 216 43.36 -2.60 0.70
N THR A 217 43.34 -1.27 0.75
CA THR A 217 43.86 -0.49 1.88
C THR A 217 42.81 -0.07 2.90
N SER A 218 41.52 -0.16 2.56
CA SER A 218 40.43 0.13 3.49
C SER A 218 39.92 -1.14 4.17
N THR A 219 39.73 -1.04 5.48
CA THR A 219 38.95 -1.99 6.28
C THR A 219 38.01 -1.16 7.13
N GLU A 220 36.72 -1.35 6.93
CA GLU A 220 35.68 -0.57 7.57
C GLU A 220 34.87 -1.46 8.51
N GLU A 221 34.78 -1.07 9.78
CA GLU A 221 33.99 -1.78 10.77
C GLU A 221 32.62 -1.10 10.91
N TYR A 222 31.54 -1.81 10.61
CA TYR A 222 30.18 -1.34 10.79
C TYR A 222 29.70 -1.64 12.20
N ALA A 223 29.19 -0.61 12.88
CA ALA A 223 28.68 -0.73 14.24
C ALA A 223 27.41 0.12 14.44
N ILE A 224 26.61 -0.28 15.44
CA ILE A 224 25.42 0.44 15.84
C ILE A 224 25.85 1.63 16.70
N ALA A 225 25.41 2.84 16.33
CA ALA A 225 25.72 4.06 17.07
C ALA A 225 24.60 4.41 18.05
N VAL A 226 24.96 4.88 19.25
CA VAL A 226 24.03 5.46 20.22
C VAL A 226 24.50 6.85 20.64
N GLY A 227 23.60 7.64 21.24
CA GLY A 227 23.94 8.95 21.79
C GLY A 227 25.10 8.88 22.79
N LYS A 228 26.01 9.85 22.75
CA LYS A 228 27.21 9.90 23.60
C LYS A 228 26.85 9.76 25.08
N GLY A 229 27.47 8.81 25.78
CA GLY A 229 27.24 8.53 27.20
C GLY A 229 26.00 7.68 27.50
N ASN A 230 25.29 7.17 26.49
CA ASN A 230 24.15 6.25 26.67
C ASN A 230 24.62 4.81 26.90
N SER A 231 25.38 4.59 28.00
CA SER A 231 25.99 3.30 28.31
C SER A 231 24.96 2.19 28.56
N GLU A 232 23.77 2.52 29.07
CA GLU A 232 22.73 1.53 29.34
C GLU A 232 22.19 0.90 28.05
N LEU A 233 21.85 1.71 27.04
CA LEU A 233 21.39 1.19 25.76
C LEU A 233 22.53 0.48 25.01
N LEU A 234 23.74 1.02 25.08
CA LEU A 234 24.91 0.41 24.46
C LEU A 234 25.20 -1.00 25.00
N GLU A 235 25.15 -1.17 26.32
CA GLU A 235 25.33 -2.47 26.97
C GLU A 235 24.25 -3.47 26.55
N LYS A 236 22.99 -3.03 26.45
CA LYS A 236 21.89 -3.87 25.94
C LYS A 236 22.12 -4.28 24.48
N ILE A 237 22.50 -3.35 23.61
CA ILE A 237 22.77 -3.64 22.19
C ILE A 237 23.93 -4.63 22.04
N ASN A 238 25.04 -4.43 22.76
CA ASN A 238 26.18 -5.38 22.73
C ASN A 238 25.81 -6.75 23.30
N SER A 239 25.05 -6.79 24.39
CA SER A 239 24.52 -8.03 24.96
C SER A 239 23.64 -8.78 23.97
N GLY A 240 22.70 -8.09 23.31
CA GLY A 240 21.80 -8.69 22.33
C GLY A 240 22.54 -9.16 21.08
N LEU A 241 23.47 -8.34 20.56
CA LEU A 241 24.32 -8.71 19.43
C LEU A 241 25.15 -9.97 19.74
N LYS A 242 25.67 -10.08 20.97
CA LYS A 242 26.37 -11.28 21.41
C LYS A 242 25.45 -12.51 21.47
N LYS A 243 24.24 -12.38 22.01
CA LYS A 243 23.27 -13.49 22.08
C LYS A 243 22.90 -14.03 20.69
N ILE A 244 22.57 -13.15 19.76
CA ILE A 244 22.19 -13.57 18.39
C ILE A 244 23.37 -14.18 17.62
N LYS A 245 24.62 -13.80 17.96
CA LYS A 245 25.82 -14.47 17.44
C LYS A 245 26.03 -15.85 18.09
N GLU A 246 25.79 -15.99 19.39
CA GLU A 246 25.96 -17.27 20.11
C GLU A 246 24.89 -18.32 19.77
N ASP A 247 23.67 -17.91 19.45
CA ASP A 247 22.56 -18.82 19.11
C ASP A 247 22.41 -19.12 17.61
N GLY A 248 23.30 -18.55 16.78
CA GLY A 248 23.34 -18.75 15.34
C GLY A 248 22.31 -17.93 14.55
N THR A 249 21.50 -17.08 15.19
CA THR A 249 20.56 -16.18 14.50
C THR A 249 21.31 -15.20 13.59
N PHE A 250 22.44 -14.64 14.05
CA PHE A 250 23.25 -13.72 13.27
C PHE A 250 23.78 -14.37 11.98
N ASP A 251 24.28 -15.60 12.06
CA ASP A 251 24.80 -16.32 10.91
C ASP A 251 23.69 -16.64 9.89
N LYS A 252 22.48 -16.95 10.36
CA LYS A 252 21.30 -17.09 9.49
C LYS A 252 20.96 -15.78 8.78
N LEU A 253 20.97 -14.65 9.50
CA LEU A 253 20.74 -13.34 8.90
C LEU A 253 21.83 -12.99 7.87
N VAL A 254 23.08 -13.35 8.12
CA VAL A 254 24.17 -13.16 7.14
C VAL A 254 23.93 -14.01 5.89
N ALA A 255 23.54 -15.27 6.07
CA ALA A 255 23.23 -16.17 4.95
C ALA A 255 22.02 -15.71 4.14
N GLU A 256 20.97 -15.25 4.82
CA GLU A 256 19.71 -14.79 4.21
C GLU A 256 19.88 -13.47 3.43
N TYR A 257 20.62 -12.51 3.99
CA TYR A 257 20.67 -11.17 3.43
C TYR A 257 21.97 -10.84 2.67
N ILE A 258 23.13 -11.34 3.11
CA ILE A 258 24.44 -10.91 2.57
C ILE A 258 25.00 -11.90 1.56
N GLY A 259 24.80 -13.20 1.76
CA GLY A 259 25.31 -14.25 0.87
C GLY A 259 26.82 -14.42 0.96
N GLY A 260 27.28 -15.45 1.66
CA GLY A 260 28.70 -15.79 1.78
C GLY A 260 28.91 -17.15 2.45
N GLU A 261 29.86 -17.93 1.93
CA GLU A 261 30.18 -19.31 2.29
C GLU A 261 30.27 -19.52 3.81
N THR A 262 29.33 -20.29 4.36
CA THR A 262 29.53 -20.99 5.63
C THR A 262 29.38 -22.48 5.36
N GLU A 263 30.39 -23.22 5.82
CA GLU A 263 30.57 -24.65 5.57
C GLU A 263 29.30 -25.44 5.89
N GLU A 264 28.94 -26.35 4.97
CA GLU A 264 27.85 -27.30 5.12
C GLU A 264 27.90 -28.02 6.47
N GLU A 265 26.89 -27.78 7.30
CA GLU A 265 26.24 -28.86 8.03
C GLU A 265 24.73 -28.66 7.91
N THR A 266 24.08 -29.53 7.16
CA THR A 266 22.63 -29.64 7.07
C THR A 266 22.04 -30.13 8.40
N PRO A 267 21.04 -29.44 8.98
CA PRO A 267 20.05 -30.10 9.81
C PRO A 267 18.69 -30.04 9.11
N ALA A 268 18.10 -31.23 8.99
CA ALA A 268 16.75 -31.57 8.56
C ALA A 268 15.76 -30.40 8.36
N ASP A 269 15.38 -30.23 7.09
CA ASP A 269 14.14 -29.67 6.56
C ASP A 269 12.91 -30.00 7.43
N ASP A 270 12.36 -28.96 8.06
CA ASP A 270 10.99 -28.89 8.58
C ASP A 270 10.11 -27.96 7.72
N GLY A 271 10.16 -28.11 6.39
CA GLY A 271 8.97 -28.21 5.54
C GLY A 271 8.07 -26.98 5.37
N GLU A 272 8.58 -25.75 5.49
CA GLU A 272 7.86 -24.56 5.01
C GLU A 272 8.26 -24.24 3.57
N LYS A 273 7.27 -24.27 2.66
CA LYS A 273 7.47 -23.93 1.24
C LYS A 273 7.85 -22.45 1.09
N GLN A 274 8.74 -22.16 0.15
CA GLN A 274 9.05 -20.78 -0.28
C GLN A 274 7.74 -20.06 -0.69
N VAL A 275 7.51 -18.84 -0.21
CA VAL A 275 6.34 -18.02 -0.61
C VAL A 275 6.77 -16.97 -1.64
N VAL A 276 6.14 -16.98 -2.81
CA VAL A 276 6.36 -16.01 -3.90
C VAL A 276 5.23 -14.97 -3.88
N ASN A 277 5.57 -13.70 -3.71
CA ASN A 277 4.66 -12.57 -3.74
C ASN A 277 4.40 -12.15 -5.19
N VAL A 278 3.17 -12.33 -5.65
CA VAL A 278 2.80 -12.11 -7.05
C VAL A 278 1.86 -10.93 -7.17
N GLY A 279 2.20 -9.95 -8.01
CA GLY A 279 1.33 -8.81 -8.30
C GLY A 279 0.41 -9.05 -9.48
N THR A 280 -0.80 -8.52 -9.40
CA THR A 280 -1.77 -8.51 -10.51
C THR A 280 -2.65 -7.26 -10.52
N ASN A 281 -3.43 -7.06 -11.57
CA ASN A 281 -4.50 -6.04 -11.65
C ASN A 281 -5.83 -6.72 -11.97
N ALA A 282 -6.59 -7.13 -10.95
CA ALA A 282 -7.78 -7.98 -11.03
C ALA A 282 -9.02 -7.27 -11.62
N GLU A 283 -8.87 -6.65 -12.79
CA GLU A 283 -9.87 -5.89 -13.52
C GLU A 283 -9.91 -6.25 -15.03
N PHE A 284 -9.28 -7.38 -15.40
CA PHE A 284 -9.10 -7.87 -16.78
C PHE A 284 -9.57 -9.34 -16.93
N PRO A 285 -10.89 -9.60 -16.88
CA PRO A 285 -11.40 -10.94 -17.14
C PRO A 285 -11.17 -11.35 -18.61
N PRO A 286 -10.95 -12.65 -18.90
CA PRO A 286 -10.94 -13.78 -17.97
C PRO A 286 -9.61 -14.02 -17.23
N PHE A 287 -8.57 -13.22 -17.49
CA PHE A 287 -7.22 -13.45 -17.00
C PHE A 287 -7.09 -13.18 -15.51
N GLU A 288 -7.55 -12.02 -15.06
CA GLU A 288 -7.56 -11.67 -13.65
C GLU A 288 -8.78 -10.81 -13.31
N TYR A 289 -9.51 -11.23 -12.29
CA TYR A 289 -10.69 -10.55 -11.77
C TYR A 289 -10.84 -10.85 -10.28
N ILE A 290 -11.73 -10.13 -9.60
CA ILE A 290 -12.07 -10.46 -8.22
C ILE A 290 -13.13 -11.58 -8.22
N GLY A 291 -12.74 -12.72 -7.65
CA GLY A 291 -13.57 -13.90 -7.49
C GLY A 291 -14.68 -13.73 -6.45
N ASP A 292 -15.47 -14.78 -6.27
CA ASP A 292 -16.63 -14.78 -5.37
C ASP A 292 -16.22 -14.76 -3.89
N ASP A 293 -15.01 -15.22 -3.60
CA ASP A 293 -14.38 -15.12 -2.29
C ASP A 293 -14.01 -13.67 -1.93
N GLY A 294 -13.87 -12.80 -2.93
CA GLY A 294 -13.41 -11.42 -2.78
C GLY A 294 -11.90 -11.26 -3.00
N GLU A 295 -11.21 -12.35 -3.37
CA GLU A 295 -9.78 -12.39 -3.67
C GLU A 295 -9.55 -12.41 -5.18
N PRO A 296 -8.32 -12.12 -5.66
CA PRO A 296 -7.97 -12.27 -7.07
C PRO A 296 -8.10 -13.72 -7.55
N ASP A 297 -8.77 -13.88 -8.68
CA ASP A 297 -9.04 -15.13 -9.38
C ASP A 297 -8.93 -14.92 -10.90
N GLY A 298 -8.96 -16.00 -11.69
CA GLY A 298 -8.87 -15.96 -13.15
C GLY A 298 -7.75 -16.82 -13.71
N PHE A 299 -7.62 -16.85 -15.04
CA PHE A 299 -6.64 -17.67 -15.74
C PHE A 299 -5.20 -17.42 -15.26
N ASP A 300 -4.79 -16.16 -15.13
CA ASP A 300 -3.45 -15.80 -14.65
C ASP A 300 -3.23 -16.32 -13.23
N MET A 301 -4.22 -16.16 -12.35
CA MET A 301 -4.13 -16.62 -10.96
C MET A 301 -4.04 -18.15 -10.89
N ALA A 302 -4.77 -18.84 -11.76
CA ALA A 302 -4.74 -20.29 -11.84
C ALA A 302 -3.40 -20.81 -12.41
N VAL A 303 -2.86 -20.15 -13.43
CA VAL A 303 -1.57 -20.49 -14.04
C VAL A 303 -0.45 -20.37 -13.00
N ILE A 304 -0.32 -19.23 -12.31
CA ILE A 304 0.78 -19.04 -11.36
C ILE A 304 0.67 -19.96 -10.13
N LYS A 305 -0.54 -20.26 -9.65
CA LYS A 305 -0.76 -21.25 -8.58
C LYS A 305 -0.37 -22.65 -9.03
N ALA A 306 -0.72 -23.05 -10.26
CA ALA A 306 -0.34 -24.35 -10.81
C ALA A 306 1.19 -24.48 -11.01
N ILE A 307 1.86 -23.40 -11.43
CA ILE A 307 3.33 -23.33 -11.47
C ILE A 307 3.91 -23.53 -10.08
N GLY A 308 3.38 -22.83 -9.07
CA GLY A 308 3.81 -22.97 -7.67
C GLY A 308 3.63 -24.39 -7.13
N GLU A 309 2.51 -25.05 -7.44
CA GLU A 309 2.28 -26.45 -7.10
C GLU A 309 3.29 -27.41 -7.77
N ALA A 310 3.62 -27.16 -9.04
CA ALA A 310 4.56 -27.98 -9.82
C ALA A 310 6.04 -27.81 -9.40
N GLU A 311 6.38 -26.66 -8.82
CA GLU A 311 7.75 -26.30 -8.41
C GLU A 311 7.95 -26.27 -6.89
N GLY A 312 6.89 -26.41 -6.10
CA GLY A 312 6.97 -26.51 -4.65
C GLY A 312 7.06 -25.18 -3.91
N PHE A 313 6.54 -24.09 -4.48
CA PHE A 313 6.41 -22.79 -3.80
C PHE A 313 4.94 -22.40 -3.63
N ASP A 314 4.64 -21.66 -2.56
CA ASP A 314 3.33 -21.09 -2.30
C ASP A 314 3.23 -19.71 -2.95
N VAL A 315 2.02 -19.33 -3.38
CA VAL A 315 1.78 -18.06 -4.08
C VAL A 315 0.91 -17.15 -3.23
N LYS A 316 1.37 -15.91 -3.02
CA LYS A 316 0.59 -14.84 -2.37
C LYS A 316 0.28 -13.74 -3.36
N ILE A 317 -0.98 -13.60 -3.73
CA ILE A 317 -1.41 -12.59 -4.71
C ILE A 317 -1.64 -11.22 -4.06
N THR A 318 -1.18 -10.17 -4.73
CA THR A 318 -1.45 -8.76 -4.41
C THR A 318 -2.11 -8.06 -5.59
N ASN A 319 -3.33 -7.54 -5.41
CA ASN A 319 -4.03 -6.75 -6.41
C ASN A 319 -3.67 -5.25 -6.29
N MET A 320 -3.23 -4.61 -7.38
CA MET A 320 -2.87 -3.19 -7.41
C MET A 320 -3.12 -2.53 -8.78
N GLU A 321 -2.86 -1.23 -8.91
CA GLU A 321 -2.98 -0.52 -10.19
C GLU A 321 -1.92 -1.03 -11.19
N PHE A 322 -2.33 -1.34 -12.42
CA PHE A 322 -1.47 -1.96 -13.43
C PHE A 322 -0.13 -1.23 -13.64
N LYS A 323 -0.16 0.11 -13.72
CA LYS A 323 1.03 0.97 -13.86
C LYS A 323 2.06 0.81 -12.73
N SER A 324 1.64 0.35 -11.55
CA SER A 324 2.53 0.16 -10.40
C SER A 324 3.26 -1.18 -10.41
N LEU A 325 2.81 -2.17 -11.20
CA LEU A 325 3.31 -3.56 -11.13
C LEU A 325 4.83 -3.67 -11.38
N ILE A 326 5.32 -3.10 -12.49
CA ILE A 326 6.76 -3.15 -12.83
C ILE A 326 7.60 -2.38 -11.81
N ALA A 327 7.13 -1.21 -11.38
CA ALA A 327 7.83 -0.43 -10.36
C ALA A 327 7.93 -1.22 -9.05
N SER A 328 6.91 -1.99 -8.69
CA SER A 328 6.93 -2.85 -7.52
C SER A 328 7.97 -3.98 -7.64
N LEU A 329 8.14 -4.62 -8.80
CA LEU A 329 9.25 -5.58 -9.01
C LEU A 329 10.62 -4.91 -8.73
N SER A 330 10.84 -3.72 -9.29
CA SER A 330 12.11 -3.01 -9.10
C SER A 330 12.42 -2.60 -7.64
N THR A 331 11.41 -2.49 -6.78
CA THR A 331 11.62 -2.20 -5.34
C THR A 331 11.70 -3.46 -4.48
N GLY A 332 11.67 -4.66 -5.06
CA GLY A 332 11.52 -5.93 -4.33
C GLY A 332 10.09 -6.22 -3.87
N SER A 333 9.18 -5.23 -4.04
CA SER A 333 7.71 -5.24 -3.92
C SER A 333 6.98 -6.57 -3.89
N LEU A 334 7.33 -7.26 -4.96
CA LEU A 334 6.75 -8.40 -5.60
C LEU A 334 7.93 -9.16 -6.14
N ASP A 335 7.81 -10.48 -6.14
CA ASP A 335 8.81 -11.38 -6.70
C ASP A 335 8.46 -11.67 -8.17
N ALA A 336 7.16 -11.73 -8.49
CA ALA A 336 6.66 -11.89 -9.86
C ALA A 336 5.41 -11.04 -10.13
N VAL A 337 5.10 -10.82 -11.40
CA VAL A 337 3.88 -10.17 -11.89
C VAL A 337 3.25 -11.04 -12.97
N ILE A 338 1.97 -11.34 -12.81
CA ILE A 338 1.13 -11.99 -13.83
C ILE A 338 -0.21 -11.24 -13.90
N ALA A 339 -0.43 -10.56 -15.03
CA ALA A 339 -1.54 -9.62 -15.22
C ALA A 339 -1.80 -9.34 -16.71
N GLY A 340 -1.82 -10.36 -17.55
CA GLY A 340 -1.87 -10.22 -19.01
C GLY A 340 -0.73 -9.32 -19.54
N MET A 341 0.45 -9.38 -18.93
CA MET A 341 1.49 -8.38 -19.19
C MET A 341 2.21 -8.64 -20.50
N THR A 342 1.97 -7.77 -21.49
CA THR A 342 2.66 -7.83 -22.77
C THR A 342 4.18 -7.63 -22.63
N VAL A 343 4.94 -8.50 -23.28
CA VAL A 343 6.39 -8.39 -23.45
C VAL A 343 6.70 -7.24 -24.41
N THR A 344 7.41 -6.21 -23.96
CA THR A 344 7.91 -5.11 -24.81
C THR A 344 9.39 -4.88 -24.59
N ASP A 345 10.10 -4.33 -25.58
CA ASP A 345 11.52 -4.01 -25.47
C ASP A 345 11.80 -2.94 -24.41
N GLU A 346 10.85 -2.04 -24.16
CA GLU A 346 10.92 -1.07 -23.06
C GLU A 346 10.85 -1.77 -21.70
N ARG A 347 9.86 -2.67 -21.49
CA ARG A 347 9.70 -3.38 -20.22
C ARG A 347 10.87 -4.33 -19.94
N LYS A 348 11.42 -4.97 -20.98
CA LYS A 348 12.64 -5.81 -20.87
C LYS A 348 13.86 -5.06 -20.34
N GLN A 349 13.87 -3.71 -20.38
CA GLN A 349 14.95 -2.94 -19.76
C GLN A 349 14.84 -2.89 -18.23
N SER A 350 13.64 -3.12 -17.67
CA SER A 350 13.36 -3.02 -16.24
C SER A 350 13.04 -4.34 -15.56
N VAL A 351 12.62 -5.36 -16.30
CA VAL A 351 12.23 -6.69 -15.80
C VAL A 351 12.72 -7.79 -16.73
N ASP A 352 12.76 -9.03 -16.24
CA ASP A 352 12.89 -10.22 -17.08
C ASP A 352 11.54 -10.92 -17.22
N PHE A 353 11.32 -11.55 -18.37
CA PHE A 353 10.04 -12.21 -18.70
C PHE A 353 10.23 -13.71 -18.87
N SER A 354 9.25 -14.46 -18.38
CA SER A 354 9.09 -15.89 -18.66
C SER A 354 8.89 -16.16 -20.15
N ASP A 355 8.90 -17.43 -20.51
CA ASP A 355 8.29 -17.90 -21.74
C ASP A 355 6.84 -17.43 -21.82
N SER A 356 6.40 -17.08 -23.02
CA SER A 356 5.01 -16.65 -23.25
C SER A 356 4.04 -17.77 -22.90
N TYR A 357 2.98 -17.39 -22.21
CA TYR A 357 1.86 -18.28 -21.92
C TYR A 357 0.63 -17.97 -22.76
N TYR A 358 0.52 -16.79 -23.37
CA TYR A 358 -0.65 -16.43 -24.18
C TYR A 358 -0.31 -15.41 -25.27
N THR A 359 -0.88 -15.59 -26.45
CA THR A 359 -0.76 -14.62 -27.56
C THR A 359 -2.06 -13.82 -27.70
N ALA A 360 -1.94 -12.50 -27.53
CA ALA A 360 -3.03 -11.54 -27.63
C ALA A 360 -2.89 -10.63 -28.86
N THR A 361 -3.93 -9.85 -29.11
CA THR A 361 -3.99 -8.83 -30.18
C THR A 361 -4.72 -7.61 -29.64
N GLN A 362 -4.32 -6.42 -30.09
CA GLN A 362 -5.04 -5.19 -29.77
C GLN A 362 -6.27 -5.02 -30.65
N CYS A 363 -7.27 -4.34 -30.13
CA CYS A 363 -8.50 -4.03 -30.83
C CYS A 363 -8.90 -2.57 -30.65
N ILE A 364 -9.58 -2.04 -31.64
CA ILE A 364 -10.23 -0.73 -31.57
C ILE A 364 -11.73 -0.97 -31.40
N VAL A 365 -12.27 -0.56 -30.27
CA VAL A 365 -13.72 -0.55 -30.02
C VAL A 365 -14.26 0.82 -30.39
N VAL A 366 -15.28 0.83 -31.25
CA VAL A 366 -15.92 2.07 -31.74
C VAL A 366 -17.44 1.92 -31.81
N ALA A 367 -18.15 3.03 -31.92
CA ALA A 367 -19.57 3.02 -32.27
C ALA A 367 -19.81 2.36 -33.64
N LYS A 368 -20.94 1.67 -33.82
CA LYS A 368 -21.27 0.95 -35.07
C LYS A 368 -21.25 1.84 -36.30
N ASP A 369 -21.74 3.06 -36.17
CA ASP A 369 -21.79 4.09 -37.21
C ASP A 369 -20.48 4.89 -37.36
N SER A 370 -19.45 4.59 -36.55
CA SER A 370 -18.14 5.21 -36.66
C SER A 370 -17.49 4.95 -38.02
N GLY A 371 -16.87 5.99 -38.57
CA GLY A 371 -16.07 5.94 -39.80
C GLY A 371 -14.66 5.35 -39.63
N ILE A 372 -14.24 5.10 -38.38
CA ILE A 372 -12.93 4.52 -38.03
C ILE A 372 -12.88 3.07 -38.51
N LYS A 373 -11.78 2.67 -39.17
CA LYS A 373 -11.56 1.32 -39.72
C LYS A 373 -10.19 0.75 -39.41
N SER A 374 -9.27 1.57 -38.92
CA SER A 374 -7.88 1.21 -38.69
C SER A 374 -7.26 2.11 -37.62
N LEU A 375 -6.09 1.73 -37.11
CA LEU A 375 -5.31 2.56 -36.19
C LEU A 375 -4.98 3.94 -36.78
N ALA A 376 -4.73 4.04 -38.08
CA ALA A 376 -4.45 5.31 -38.74
C ALA A 376 -5.61 6.32 -38.65
N ASP A 377 -6.87 5.84 -38.60
CA ASP A 377 -8.07 6.68 -38.50
C ASP A 377 -8.26 7.29 -37.11
N LEU A 378 -7.43 6.92 -36.13
CA LEU A 378 -7.44 7.49 -34.78
C LEU A 378 -6.84 8.90 -34.72
N ASN A 379 -6.09 9.31 -35.74
CA ASN A 379 -5.52 10.66 -35.83
C ASN A 379 -6.62 11.74 -35.83
N GLY A 380 -6.46 12.72 -34.95
CA GLY A 380 -7.42 13.81 -34.73
C GLY A 380 -8.70 13.39 -33.98
N LYS A 381 -8.71 12.20 -33.36
CA LYS A 381 -9.84 11.67 -32.56
C LYS A 381 -9.60 11.82 -31.07
N LYS A 382 -10.68 11.61 -30.31
CA LYS A 382 -10.62 11.37 -28.87
C LYS A 382 -10.53 9.88 -28.62
N ILE A 383 -9.40 9.43 -28.09
CA ILE A 383 -9.12 8.01 -27.86
C ILE A 383 -9.11 7.78 -26.35
N ALA A 384 -9.67 6.66 -25.90
CA ALA A 384 -9.49 6.20 -24.54
C ALA A 384 -8.62 4.94 -24.48
N VAL A 385 -7.78 4.88 -23.46
CA VAL A 385 -6.85 3.76 -23.20
C VAL A 385 -6.75 3.50 -21.69
N GLN A 386 -6.35 2.29 -21.31
CA GLN A 386 -5.99 2.00 -19.93
C GLN A 386 -4.53 2.41 -19.67
N GLU A 387 -4.29 3.25 -18.66
CA GLU A 387 -2.98 3.83 -18.36
C GLU A 387 -1.90 2.76 -18.14
N GLY A 388 -0.78 2.87 -18.87
CA GLY A 388 0.36 1.97 -18.75
C GLY A 388 0.28 0.66 -19.55
N THR A 389 -0.82 0.43 -20.28
CA THR A 389 -0.97 -0.73 -21.17
C THR A 389 -0.29 -0.50 -22.53
N THR A 390 -0.11 -1.56 -23.31
CA THR A 390 0.37 -1.46 -24.70
C THR A 390 -0.56 -0.65 -25.59
N GLY A 391 -1.88 -0.72 -25.38
CA GLY A 391 -2.84 0.19 -26.00
C GLY A 391 -2.57 1.68 -25.69
N ASP A 392 -2.18 2.02 -24.46
CA ASP A 392 -1.74 3.38 -24.10
C ASP A 392 -0.42 3.76 -24.76
N LEU A 393 0.56 2.86 -24.79
CA LEU A 393 1.84 3.10 -25.48
C LEU A 393 1.62 3.35 -26.98
N LEU A 394 0.82 2.52 -27.65
CA LEU A 394 0.44 2.67 -29.06
C LEU A 394 -0.25 4.00 -29.33
N CYS A 395 -1.06 4.49 -28.40
CA CYS A 395 -1.79 5.75 -28.57
C CYS A 395 -1.00 6.98 -28.08
N THR A 396 0.12 6.82 -27.38
CA THR A 396 0.83 7.95 -26.76
C THR A 396 1.56 8.78 -27.82
N PRO A 397 1.22 10.06 -28.02
CA PRO A 397 1.87 10.89 -29.05
C PRO A 397 3.37 11.06 -28.77
N GLY A 398 4.20 10.95 -29.81
CA GLY A 398 5.65 11.12 -29.73
C GLY A 398 6.30 11.15 -31.11
N GLU A 399 7.53 11.70 -31.21
CA GLU A 399 8.27 11.80 -32.49
C GLU A 399 8.52 10.43 -33.16
N ASP A 400 8.54 9.36 -32.36
CA ASP A 400 8.77 7.98 -32.81
C ASP A 400 7.48 7.12 -32.86
N ASN A 401 6.29 7.71 -32.71
CA ASN A 401 5.02 6.96 -32.78
C ASN A 401 4.37 7.06 -34.18
N ASP A 402 4.43 5.96 -34.93
CA ASP A 402 3.86 5.86 -36.29
C ASP A 402 2.32 5.73 -36.32
N VAL A 403 1.69 5.43 -35.18
CA VAL A 403 0.23 5.26 -35.06
C VAL A 403 -0.45 6.62 -34.88
N ILE A 404 -0.01 7.40 -33.89
CA ILE A 404 -0.56 8.73 -33.58
C ILE A 404 0.45 9.81 -33.98
N THR A 405 0.24 10.35 -35.17
CA THR A 405 1.09 11.38 -35.81
C THR A 405 0.45 12.77 -35.82
N ASP A 406 -0.86 12.88 -35.56
CA ASP A 406 -1.58 14.15 -35.45
C ASP A 406 -1.57 14.68 -34.02
N GLU A 407 -0.92 15.82 -33.80
CA GLU A 407 -0.84 16.54 -32.51
C GLU A 407 -2.21 16.95 -31.94
N ASN A 408 -3.27 16.97 -32.76
CA ASN A 408 -4.63 17.27 -32.31
C ASN A 408 -5.37 16.05 -31.72
N THR A 409 -4.75 14.87 -31.72
CA THR A 409 -5.32 13.66 -31.13
C THR A 409 -5.36 13.77 -29.60
N GLU A 410 -6.53 13.56 -29.00
CA GLU A 410 -6.72 13.63 -27.54
C GLU A 410 -6.75 12.22 -26.94
N VAL A 411 -5.72 11.86 -26.17
CA VAL A 411 -5.65 10.56 -25.49
C VAL A 411 -6.09 10.71 -24.04
N LYS A 412 -7.25 10.12 -23.72
CA LYS A 412 -7.79 10.04 -22.36
C LYS A 412 -7.39 8.73 -21.70
N ARG A 413 -6.57 8.84 -20.66
CA ARG A 413 -6.12 7.69 -19.88
C ARG A 413 -7.09 7.39 -18.75
N PHE A 414 -7.50 6.14 -18.65
CA PHE A 414 -8.35 5.62 -17.58
C PHE A 414 -7.55 4.62 -16.77
N LYS A 415 -7.86 4.49 -15.49
CA LYS A 415 -7.26 3.43 -14.65
C LYS A 415 -7.76 2.04 -15.03
N LYS A 416 -8.95 1.96 -15.64
CA LYS A 416 -9.63 0.73 -16.03
C LYS A 416 -10.09 0.77 -17.49
N GLY A 417 -9.92 -0.33 -18.22
CA GLY A 417 -10.50 -0.50 -19.55
C GLY A 417 -12.04 -0.36 -19.57
N THR A 418 -12.72 -0.79 -18.51
CA THR A 418 -14.18 -0.65 -18.37
C THR A 418 -14.65 0.80 -18.41
N ASP A 419 -13.90 1.71 -17.76
CA ASP A 419 -14.24 3.13 -17.70
C ASP A 419 -14.03 3.79 -19.07
N ALA A 420 -13.01 3.35 -19.81
CA ALA A 420 -12.78 3.77 -21.20
C ALA A 420 -13.99 3.40 -22.08
N ILE A 421 -14.51 2.18 -21.96
CA ILE A 421 -15.69 1.72 -22.71
C ILE A 421 -16.96 2.45 -22.28
N VAL A 422 -17.15 2.72 -20.98
CA VAL A 422 -18.28 3.53 -20.50
C VAL A 422 -18.20 4.94 -21.09
N SER A 423 -17.01 5.53 -21.16
CA SER A 423 -16.80 6.84 -21.81
C SER A 423 -17.19 6.79 -23.30
N LEU A 424 -16.80 5.74 -24.03
CA LEU A 424 -17.19 5.55 -25.43
C LEU A 424 -18.71 5.44 -25.60
N ASN A 425 -19.36 4.60 -24.80
CA ASN A 425 -20.81 4.41 -24.80
C ASN A 425 -21.59 5.72 -24.54
N ASN A 426 -21.00 6.62 -23.75
CA ASN A 426 -21.58 7.92 -23.42
C ASN A 426 -21.19 9.02 -24.44
N GLY A 427 -20.43 8.70 -25.50
CA GLY A 427 -19.94 9.66 -26.49
C GLY A 427 -18.84 10.60 -25.96
N GLY A 428 -18.17 10.23 -24.87
CA GLY A 428 -17.06 10.98 -24.29
C GLY A 428 -15.73 10.85 -25.05
N VAL A 429 -15.60 9.79 -25.86
CA VAL A 429 -14.50 9.48 -26.77
C VAL A 429 -15.03 8.85 -28.06
N ASP A 430 -14.23 8.85 -29.12
CA ASP A 430 -14.56 8.31 -30.44
C ASP A 430 -14.14 6.83 -30.60
N ALA A 431 -13.11 6.41 -29.87
CA ALA A 431 -12.55 5.06 -29.89
C ALA A 431 -11.94 4.66 -28.54
N VAL A 432 -11.88 3.36 -28.29
CA VAL A 432 -11.12 2.74 -27.20
C VAL A 432 -10.13 1.75 -27.80
N VAL A 433 -8.86 1.82 -27.42
CA VAL A 433 -7.86 0.80 -27.77
C VAL A 433 -7.64 -0.08 -26.54
N ILE A 434 -7.90 -1.38 -26.69
CA ILE A 434 -7.87 -2.39 -25.62
C ILE A 434 -7.69 -3.79 -26.22
N ASP A 435 -7.19 -4.74 -25.43
CA ASP A 435 -6.98 -6.12 -25.87
C ASP A 435 -8.25 -6.79 -26.39
N LYS A 436 -8.07 -7.75 -27.30
CA LYS A 436 -9.16 -8.45 -27.98
C LYS A 436 -10.17 -9.08 -27.03
N ASN A 437 -9.74 -9.84 -26.02
CA ASN A 437 -10.65 -10.56 -25.13
C ASN A 437 -11.65 -9.65 -24.39
N PRO A 438 -11.23 -8.60 -23.65
CA PRO A 438 -12.21 -7.68 -23.08
C PRO A 438 -12.98 -6.93 -24.16
N ALA A 439 -12.35 -6.54 -25.28
CA ALA A 439 -13.03 -5.84 -26.38
C ALA A 439 -14.21 -6.67 -26.92
N GLU A 440 -14.02 -7.96 -27.18
CA GLU A 440 -15.05 -8.89 -27.63
C GLU A 440 -16.18 -9.00 -26.60
N ASN A 441 -15.86 -9.13 -25.32
CA ASN A 441 -16.87 -9.19 -24.26
C ASN A 441 -17.68 -7.89 -24.14
N PHE A 442 -17.02 -6.73 -24.26
CA PHE A 442 -17.67 -5.43 -24.27
C PHE A 442 -18.58 -5.27 -25.49
N VAL A 443 -18.11 -5.63 -26.67
CA VAL A 443 -18.91 -5.55 -27.90
C VAL A 443 -20.05 -6.55 -27.86
N ALA A 444 -19.86 -7.78 -27.39
CA ALA A 444 -20.94 -8.74 -27.20
C ALA A 444 -22.03 -8.20 -26.26
N SER A 445 -21.61 -7.54 -25.17
CA SER A 445 -22.53 -6.94 -24.21
C SER A 445 -23.22 -5.66 -24.68
N ASN A 446 -22.70 -5.01 -25.72
CA ASN A 446 -23.21 -3.75 -26.30
C ASN A 446 -23.35 -3.88 -27.83
N SER A 447 -23.75 -5.07 -28.30
CA SER A 447 -23.66 -5.43 -29.72
C SER A 447 -24.63 -4.63 -30.59
N ASP A 448 -25.61 -3.96 -30.00
CA ASP A 448 -26.50 -3.00 -30.65
C ASP A 448 -25.80 -1.67 -30.98
N LYS A 449 -24.75 -1.29 -30.25
CA LYS A 449 -24.10 0.03 -30.33
C LYS A 449 -22.64 0.00 -30.76
N LEU A 450 -21.90 -1.03 -30.38
CA LEU A 450 -20.46 -1.09 -30.58
C LEU A 450 -20.10 -2.10 -31.67
N LYS A 451 -18.93 -1.87 -32.29
CA LYS A 451 -18.25 -2.83 -33.16
C LYS A 451 -16.77 -2.86 -32.80
N LEU A 452 -16.15 -3.99 -33.13
CA LEU A 452 -14.73 -4.24 -32.93
C LEU A 452 -14.00 -4.19 -34.26
N ILE A 453 -12.80 -3.62 -34.25
CA ILE A 453 -11.85 -3.63 -35.37
C ILE A 453 -10.58 -4.26 -34.81
N GLU A 454 -10.21 -5.43 -35.33
CA GLU A 454 -8.96 -6.08 -34.97
C GLU A 454 -7.79 -5.34 -35.62
N ASP A 455 -6.72 -5.15 -34.85
CA ASP A 455 -5.43 -4.82 -35.43
C ASP A 455 -4.72 -6.12 -35.82
N ASP A 456 -4.67 -6.40 -37.12
CA ASP A 456 -3.99 -7.57 -37.68
C ASP A 456 -2.47 -7.39 -37.81
N THR A 457 -1.95 -6.22 -37.40
CA THR A 457 -0.53 -5.88 -37.53
C THR A 457 0.27 -6.02 -36.23
N SER A 458 -0.39 -6.16 -35.08
CA SER A 458 0.25 -6.36 -33.78
C SER A 458 -0.14 -7.68 -33.12
N THR A 459 0.85 -8.54 -32.90
CA THR A 459 0.73 -9.70 -32.00
C THR A 459 1.45 -9.38 -30.71
N GLU A 460 0.77 -9.61 -29.59
CA GLU A 460 1.28 -9.35 -28.25
C GLU A 460 1.48 -10.67 -27.51
N GLU A 461 2.63 -10.84 -26.86
CA GLU A 461 2.91 -12.03 -26.05
C GLU A 461 2.78 -11.69 -24.58
N TYR A 462 1.91 -12.39 -23.85
CA TYR A 462 1.77 -12.25 -22.41
C TYR A 462 2.74 -13.20 -21.71
N ALA A 463 3.49 -12.67 -20.75
CA ALA A 463 4.46 -13.41 -19.96
C ALA A 463 4.45 -12.95 -18.50
N ILE A 464 4.99 -13.81 -17.63
CA ILE A 464 5.19 -13.51 -16.22
C ILE A 464 6.46 -12.68 -16.11
N ALA A 465 6.38 -11.50 -15.50
CA ALA A 465 7.54 -10.66 -15.26
C ALA A 465 8.13 -10.95 -13.87
N VAL A 466 9.45 -10.99 -13.77
CA VAL A 466 10.20 -11.03 -12.51
C VAL A 466 11.18 -9.87 -12.45
N SER A 467 11.76 -9.63 -11.28
CA SER A 467 12.82 -8.64 -11.12
C SER A 467 13.97 -8.90 -12.10
N LYS A 468 14.53 -7.83 -12.67
CA LYS A 468 15.65 -7.93 -13.61
C LYS A 468 16.83 -8.65 -12.94
N GLY A 469 17.33 -9.71 -13.58
CA GLY A 469 18.43 -10.53 -13.08
C GLY A 469 18.01 -11.66 -12.13
N ASP A 470 16.73 -11.81 -11.79
CA ASP A 470 16.24 -12.93 -10.97
C ASP A 470 16.09 -14.21 -11.82
N THR A 471 17.24 -14.79 -12.17
CA THR A 471 17.31 -15.98 -13.02
C THR A 471 16.77 -17.23 -12.31
N GLU A 472 16.88 -17.32 -10.98
CA GLU A 472 16.41 -18.49 -10.23
C GLU A 472 14.88 -18.60 -10.26
N LEU A 473 14.16 -17.52 -9.91
CA LEU A 473 12.71 -17.54 -9.94
C LEU A 473 12.20 -17.66 -11.39
N LEU A 474 12.87 -17.00 -12.34
CA LEU A 474 12.54 -17.11 -13.76
C LEU A 474 12.66 -18.55 -14.28
N GLU A 475 13.74 -19.25 -13.94
CA GLU A 475 13.94 -20.65 -14.31
C GLU A 475 12.90 -21.57 -13.68
N LYS A 476 12.57 -21.36 -12.39
CA LYS A 476 11.47 -22.07 -11.72
C LYS A 476 10.14 -21.82 -12.42
N ILE A 477 9.80 -20.58 -12.73
CA ILE A 477 8.56 -20.22 -13.44
C ILE A 477 8.50 -20.87 -14.82
N ASN A 478 9.58 -20.81 -15.61
CA ASN A 478 9.64 -21.43 -16.93
C ASN A 478 9.55 -22.96 -16.86
N SER A 479 10.26 -23.58 -15.92
CA SER A 479 10.16 -25.02 -15.66
C SER A 479 8.73 -25.42 -15.28
N GLY A 480 8.10 -24.68 -14.36
CA GLY A 480 6.75 -24.97 -13.90
C GLY A 480 5.73 -24.79 -15.02
N LEU A 481 5.87 -23.72 -15.81
CA LEU A 481 5.04 -23.47 -16.99
C LEU A 481 5.17 -24.59 -18.03
N ALA A 482 6.39 -25.10 -18.25
CA ALA A 482 6.63 -26.25 -19.13
C ALA A 482 5.97 -27.53 -18.58
N LYS A 483 6.10 -27.83 -17.29
CA LYS A 483 5.48 -28.99 -16.63
C LYS A 483 3.96 -28.98 -16.76
N ILE A 484 3.31 -27.85 -16.48
CA ILE A 484 1.84 -27.74 -16.57
C ILE A 484 1.34 -27.78 -18.02
N LYS A 485 2.17 -27.38 -19.00
CA LYS A 485 1.89 -27.58 -20.43
C LYS A 485 2.02 -29.05 -20.83
N GLU A 486 3.05 -29.74 -20.35
CA GLU A 486 3.31 -31.16 -20.66
C GLU A 486 2.26 -32.11 -20.07
N ASP A 487 1.81 -31.87 -18.83
CA ASP A 487 0.84 -32.73 -18.15
C ASP A 487 -0.64 -32.42 -18.51
N GLY A 488 -0.86 -31.42 -19.35
CA GLY A 488 -2.18 -30.96 -19.83
C GLY A 488 -2.97 -30.14 -18.81
N THR A 489 -2.37 -29.70 -17.70
CA THR A 489 -3.01 -28.78 -16.75
C THR A 489 -3.26 -27.43 -17.39
N PHE A 490 -2.29 -26.89 -18.12
CA PHE A 490 -2.42 -25.61 -18.84
C PHE A 490 -3.59 -25.63 -19.83
N ASP A 491 -3.72 -26.69 -20.63
CA ASP A 491 -4.83 -26.84 -21.59
C ASP A 491 -6.19 -26.89 -20.89
N LYS A 492 -6.28 -27.50 -19.70
CA LYS A 492 -7.51 -27.47 -18.89
C LYS A 492 -7.82 -26.06 -18.40
N LEU A 493 -6.82 -25.32 -17.95
CA LEU A 493 -6.99 -23.93 -17.52
C LEU A 493 -7.44 -23.03 -18.69
N VAL A 494 -6.89 -23.23 -19.88
CA VAL A 494 -7.33 -22.53 -21.09
C VAL A 494 -8.79 -22.90 -21.42
N ALA A 495 -9.12 -24.19 -21.40
CA ALA A 495 -10.48 -24.64 -21.65
C ALA A 495 -11.49 -24.13 -20.62
N GLU A 496 -11.08 -23.98 -19.36
CA GLU A 496 -11.94 -23.51 -18.27
C GLU A 496 -12.14 -21.99 -18.31
N TYR A 497 -11.05 -21.22 -18.39
CA TYR A 497 -11.10 -19.77 -18.22
C TYR A 497 -11.16 -18.99 -19.54
N ILE A 498 -10.51 -19.47 -20.60
CA ILE A 498 -10.46 -18.76 -21.89
C ILE A 498 -11.59 -19.25 -22.80
N GLU A 499 -11.67 -20.55 -23.07
CA GLU A 499 -12.69 -21.13 -23.95
C GLU A 499 -14.04 -21.26 -23.23
N GLY A 500 -14.04 -21.71 -21.97
CA GLY A 500 -15.24 -21.90 -21.16
C GLY A 500 -15.95 -20.60 -20.79
N ASN A 501 -15.25 -19.45 -20.91
CA ASN A 501 -15.80 -18.12 -20.72
C ASN A 501 -16.19 -17.44 -22.05
N THR A 502 -16.12 -18.16 -23.18
CA THR A 502 -16.78 -17.75 -24.44
C THR A 502 -18.30 -17.90 -24.32
N GLY A 503 -18.89 -17.06 -23.49
CA GLY A 503 -20.33 -16.92 -23.36
C GLY A 503 -21.01 -18.07 -22.62
N THR A 504 -21.46 -17.77 -21.40
CA THR A 504 -22.90 -18.01 -21.19
C THR A 504 -23.58 -17.25 -22.32
N GLU A 505 -24.06 -17.96 -23.35
CA GLU A 505 -24.80 -17.36 -24.44
C GLU A 505 -25.82 -16.41 -23.81
N LYS A 506 -25.64 -15.11 -24.04
CA LYS A 506 -26.59 -14.11 -23.61
C LYS A 506 -27.85 -14.47 -24.38
N GLU A 507 -28.78 -15.17 -23.75
CA GLU A 507 -30.09 -15.47 -24.34
C GLU A 507 -30.74 -14.12 -24.67
N THR A 508 -30.59 -13.71 -25.92
CA THR A 508 -31.09 -12.47 -26.45
C THR A 508 -32.57 -12.70 -26.73
N SER A 509 -33.41 -12.03 -25.96
CA SER A 509 -34.86 -12.11 -26.10
C SER A 509 -35.37 -10.80 -26.69
N ASP A 510 -36.22 -10.88 -27.72
CA ASP A 510 -36.95 -9.72 -28.25
C ASP A 510 -37.86 -9.05 -27.19
N ASN A 511 -38.11 -9.72 -26.06
CA ASN A 511 -38.86 -9.19 -24.95
C ASN A 511 -37.94 -8.48 -23.94
N VAL A 512 -38.02 -7.15 -23.92
CA VAL A 512 -37.29 -6.25 -23.00
C VAL A 512 -37.34 -6.69 -21.53
N ILE A 513 -38.46 -7.26 -21.07
CA ILE A 513 -38.57 -7.75 -19.68
C ILE A 513 -37.72 -9.00 -19.47
N GLN A 514 -37.71 -9.93 -20.43
CA GLN A 514 -36.90 -11.14 -20.33
C GLN A 514 -35.41 -10.82 -20.47
N GLU A 515 -35.05 -9.91 -21.38
CA GLU A 515 -33.68 -9.42 -21.49
C GLU A 515 -33.21 -8.77 -20.18
N PHE A 516 -34.05 -7.96 -19.54
CA PHE A 516 -33.76 -7.40 -18.22
C PHE A 516 -33.57 -8.50 -17.15
N LEU A 517 -34.43 -9.51 -17.11
CA LEU A 517 -34.32 -10.63 -16.16
C LEU A 517 -33.09 -11.49 -16.40
N ASN A 518 -32.74 -11.75 -17.67
CA ASN A 518 -31.54 -12.47 -18.06
C ASN A 518 -30.28 -11.71 -17.64
N ASN A 519 -30.23 -10.39 -17.86
CA ASN A 519 -29.14 -9.56 -17.39
C ASN A 519 -29.03 -9.55 -15.86
N LEU A 520 -30.16 -9.53 -15.14
CA LEU A 520 -30.18 -9.59 -13.68
C LEU A 520 -29.66 -10.94 -13.17
N LYS A 521 -30.07 -12.04 -13.80
CA LYS A 521 -29.57 -13.39 -13.51
C LYS A 521 -28.06 -13.48 -13.79
N TYR A 522 -27.61 -13.02 -14.94
CA TYR A 522 -26.19 -13.02 -15.30
C TYR A 522 -25.34 -12.23 -14.28
N VAL A 523 -25.73 -10.99 -14.03
CA VAL A 523 -24.97 -10.07 -13.17
C VAL A 523 -24.91 -10.52 -11.71
N PHE A 524 -26.01 -11.06 -11.18
CA PHE A 524 -26.06 -11.38 -9.75
C PHE A 524 -25.93 -12.86 -9.46
N VAL A 525 -26.55 -13.73 -10.26
CA VAL A 525 -26.64 -15.17 -9.99
C VAL A 525 -25.53 -15.94 -10.69
N ASP A 526 -25.44 -15.84 -12.01
CA ASP A 526 -24.51 -16.67 -12.80
C ASP A 526 -23.04 -16.30 -12.50
N THR A 527 -22.78 -15.03 -12.19
CA THR A 527 -21.47 -14.59 -11.70
C THR A 527 -21.38 -14.53 -10.16
N ASN A 528 -22.38 -14.96 -9.38
CA ASN A 528 -22.39 -14.82 -7.91
C ASN A 528 -22.21 -13.38 -7.37
N GLY A 529 -22.51 -12.34 -8.17
CA GLY A 529 -22.46 -10.94 -7.72
C GLY A 529 -23.27 -10.65 -6.44
N TYR A 530 -24.32 -11.41 -6.14
CA TYR A 530 -25.06 -11.26 -4.87
C TYR A 530 -24.20 -11.56 -3.64
N GLN A 531 -23.25 -12.51 -3.72
CA GLN A 531 -22.36 -12.87 -2.61
C GLN A 531 -21.37 -11.74 -2.33
N LEU A 532 -20.78 -11.19 -3.39
CA LEU A 532 -19.85 -10.07 -3.27
C LEU A 532 -20.55 -8.83 -2.67
N MET A 533 -21.78 -8.54 -3.08
CA MET A 533 -22.58 -7.49 -2.46
C MET A 533 -22.87 -7.76 -0.98
N ALA A 534 -23.20 -9.00 -0.60
CA ALA A 534 -23.46 -9.35 0.79
C ALA A 534 -22.20 -9.20 1.67
N LYS A 535 -21.02 -9.59 1.17
CA LYS A 535 -19.73 -9.40 1.85
C LYS A 535 -19.38 -7.92 1.99
N GLY A 536 -19.47 -7.15 0.91
CA GLY A 536 -19.22 -5.71 0.94
C GLY A 536 -20.16 -4.99 1.91
N LEU A 537 -21.43 -5.40 1.96
CA LEU A 537 -22.38 -4.91 2.95
C LEU A 537 -21.95 -5.25 4.39
N GLY A 538 -21.48 -6.46 4.64
CA GLY A 538 -20.94 -6.87 5.94
C GLY A 538 -19.80 -5.95 6.39
N VAL A 539 -18.86 -5.66 5.49
CA VAL A 539 -17.74 -4.73 5.72
C VAL A 539 -18.24 -3.32 6.03
N THR A 540 -19.14 -2.78 5.21
CA THR A 540 -19.77 -1.46 5.41
C THR A 540 -20.40 -1.33 6.81
N ILE A 541 -21.18 -2.33 7.23
CA ILE A 541 -21.82 -2.33 8.55
C ILE A 541 -20.78 -2.46 9.67
N GLY A 542 -19.81 -3.37 9.50
CA GLY A 542 -18.76 -3.60 10.49
C GLY A 542 -17.93 -2.36 10.80
N ILE A 543 -17.43 -1.68 9.75
CA ILE A 543 -16.66 -0.44 9.90
C ILE A 543 -17.52 0.64 10.58
N SER A 544 -18.77 0.79 10.15
CA SER A 544 -19.69 1.81 10.68
C SER A 544 -20.01 1.63 12.16
N ILE A 545 -20.22 0.38 12.61
CA ILE A 545 -20.46 0.07 14.03
C ILE A 545 -19.22 0.39 14.87
N CYS A 546 -18.05 -0.08 14.46
CA CYS A 546 -16.80 0.15 15.19
C CYS A 546 -16.44 1.63 15.26
N ALA A 547 -16.51 2.35 14.13
CA ALA A 547 -16.29 3.78 14.06
C ALA A 547 -17.31 4.56 14.90
N GLY A 548 -18.59 4.17 14.86
CA GLY A 548 -19.65 4.80 15.65
C GLY A 548 -19.45 4.66 17.16
N ILE A 549 -19.02 3.49 17.63
CA ILE A 549 -18.72 3.29 19.06
C ILE A 549 -17.54 4.18 19.48
N LEU A 550 -16.48 4.23 18.67
CA LEU A 550 -15.33 5.10 18.92
C LEU A 550 -15.73 6.58 18.92
N GLY A 551 -16.54 7.00 17.94
CA GLY A 551 -17.04 8.37 17.81
C GLY A 551 -17.92 8.77 19.00
N ILE A 552 -18.78 7.88 19.50
CA ILE A 552 -19.58 8.16 20.70
C ILE A 552 -18.69 8.33 21.93
N ALA A 553 -17.71 7.46 22.12
CA ALA A 553 -16.79 7.54 23.25
C ALA A 553 -15.96 8.83 23.23
N LEU A 554 -15.35 9.14 22.08
CA LEU A 554 -14.53 10.34 21.88
C LEU A 554 -15.37 11.62 21.96
N GLY A 555 -16.53 11.63 21.31
CA GLY A 555 -17.44 12.76 21.32
C GLY A 555 -17.97 13.09 22.71
N PHE A 556 -18.24 12.09 23.55
CA PHE A 556 -18.62 12.33 24.94
C PHE A 556 -17.51 13.04 25.73
N ILE A 557 -16.25 12.62 25.56
CA ILE A 557 -15.09 13.25 26.22
C ILE A 557 -14.95 14.71 25.77
N LEU A 558 -15.00 14.95 24.46
CA LEU A 558 -14.89 16.29 23.87
C LEU A 558 -16.06 17.20 24.29
N ALA A 559 -17.28 16.66 24.38
CA ALA A 559 -18.44 17.40 24.87
C ALA A 559 -18.25 17.86 26.33
N LEU A 560 -17.74 17.00 27.20
CA LEU A 560 -17.43 17.36 28.58
C LEU A 560 -16.36 18.45 28.66
N MET A 561 -15.33 18.38 27.80
CA MET A 561 -14.29 19.42 27.70
C MET A 561 -14.89 20.77 27.30
N LYS A 562 -15.75 20.81 26.27
CA LYS A 562 -16.47 22.03 25.84
C LYS A 562 -17.37 22.60 26.95
N LEU A 563 -18.11 21.75 27.66
CA LEU A 563 -19.02 22.19 28.74
C LEU A 563 -18.32 22.87 29.92
N THR A 564 -17.00 22.72 30.06
CA THR A 564 -16.24 23.44 31.08
C THR A 564 -16.27 24.97 30.89
N GLU A 565 -16.42 25.45 29.65
CA GLU A 565 -16.57 26.87 29.35
C GLU A 565 -17.89 27.42 29.87
N THR A 566 -19.00 26.73 29.61
CA THR A 566 -20.32 27.08 30.13
C THR A 566 -20.33 27.10 31.65
N ARG A 567 -19.70 26.10 32.29
CA ARG A 567 -19.61 26.01 33.75
C ARG A 567 -18.81 27.16 34.37
N LYS A 568 -17.66 27.52 33.77
CA LYS A 568 -16.77 28.56 34.32
C LYS A 568 -17.10 29.97 33.81
N LYS A 569 -18.09 30.10 32.92
CA LYS A 569 -18.46 31.34 32.21
C LYS A 569 -17.27 32.04 31.54
N ARG A 570 -16.25 31.27 31.15
CA ARG A 570 -15.04 31.74 30.45
C ARG A 570 -14.40 30.59 29.66
N LYS A 571 -13.74 30.91 28.55
CA LYS A 571 -12.98 29.93 27.76
C LYS A 571 -11.92 29.24 28.63
N THR A 572 -11.99 27.92 28.69
CA THR A 572 -11.00 27.08 29.39
C THR A 572 -10.01 26.51 28.38
N VAL A 573 -8.84 26.06 28.87
CA VAL A 573 -7.85 25.37 28.03
C VAL A 573 -8.48 24.12 27.38
N TRP A 574 -9.24 23.33 28.15
CA TRP A 574 -9.94 22.16 27.64
C TRP A 574 -10.97 22.48 26.56
N SER A 575 -11.76 23.55 26.72
CA SER A 575 -12.71 23.99 25.69
C SER A 575 -12.00 24.45 24.41
N ARG A 576 -10.83 25.09 24.54
CA ARG A 576 -10.00 25.48 23.39
C ARG A 576 -9.44 24.29 22.64
N ILE A 577 -8.91 23.28 23.34
CA ILE A 577 -8.40 22.05 22.71
C ILE A 577 -9.52 21.30 21.98
N ALA A 578 -10.65 21.07 22.66
CA ALA A 578 -11.81 20.42 22.03
C ALA A 578 -12.38 21.26 20.88
N GLY A 579 -12.34 22.59 20.99
CA GLY A 579 -12.70 23.51 19.90
C GLY A 579 -11.82 23.35 18.69
N ALA A 580 -10.50 23.42 18.85
CA ALA A 580 -9.55 23.24 17.76
C ALA A 580 -9.71 21.88 17.07
N TYR A 581 -9.86 20.80 17.84
CA TYR A 581 -10.16 19.47 17.30
C TYR A 581 -11.44 19.48 16.44
N ILE A 582 -12.56 19.96 16.99
CA ILE A 582 -13.85 19.96 16.29
C ILE A 582 -13.78 20.81 15.02
N ASP A 583 -13.13 21.98 15.09
CA ASP A 583 -13.01 22.91 13.97
C ASP A 583 -12.15 22.30 12.84
N ILE A 584 -11.02 21.65 13.16
CA ILE A 584 -10.13 21.01 12.18
C ILE A 584 -10.80 19.78 11.56
N ILE A 585 -11.34 18.87 12.39
CA ILE A 585 -11.88 17.59 11.92
C ILE A 585 -13.17 17.79 11.11
N ARG A 586 -14.04 18.72 11.50
CA ARG A 586 -15.24 19.02 10.67
C ARG A 586 -14.91 19.90 9.47
N GLY A 587 -13.79 20.61 9.49
CA GLY A 587 -13.31 21.45 8.40
C GLY A 587 -12.58 20.67 7.29
N THR A 588 -12.31 19.38 7.48
CA THR A 588 -11.54 18.55 6.53
C THR A 588 -12.37 17.38 6.01
N PRO A 589 -12.30 17.03 4.70
CA PRO A 589 -13.05 15.90 4.14
C PRO A 589 -12.67 14.55 4.77
N ALA A 590 -13.66 13.69 5.02
CA ALA A 590 -13.45 12.35 5.59
C ALA A 590 -12.53 11.47 4.71
N MET A 591 -12.61 11.61 3.38
CA MET A 591 -11.71 10.91 2.45
C MET A 591 -10.25 11.29 2.68
N VAL A 592 -9.96 12.59 2.87
CA VAL A 592 -8.59 13.06 3.12
C VAL A 592 -8.09 12.55 4.47
N GLN A 593 -8.96 12.54 5.49
CA GLN A 593 -8.62 11.96 6.80
C GLN A 593 -8.33 10.46 6.68
N LEU A 594 -9.09 9.73 5.87
CA LEU A 594 -8.85 8.32 5.59
C LEU A 594 -7.50 8.09 4.91
N LEU A 595 -7.19 8.87 3.87
CA LEU A 595 -5.92 8.75 3.14
C LEU A 595 -4.72 9.11 4.02
N ILE A 596 -4.80 10.17 4.84
CA ILE A 596 -3.73 10.51 5.79
C ILE A 596 -3.58 9.40 6.83
N MET A 597 -4.69 8.92 7.38
CA MET A 597 -4.67 7.84 8.36
C MET A 597 -4.01 6.60 7.77
N PHE A 598 -4.45 6.16 6.60
CA PHE A 598 -3.92 4.98 5.95
C PHE A 598 -2.48 5.19 5.46
N MET A 599 -2.24 6.13 4.55
CA MET A 599 -0.97 6.28 3.84
C MET A 599 0.13 6.91 4.69
N VAL A 600 -0.20 7.80 5.64
CA VAL A 600 0.82 8.55 6.41
C VAL A 600 0.97 7.97 7.82
N ILE A 601 -0.13 7.79 8.55
CA ILE A 601 -0.09 7.35 9.94
C ILE A 601 0.17 5.84 10.02
N PHE A 602 -0.60 5.06 9.26
CA PHE A 602 -0.47 3.61 9.18
C PHE A 602 0.45 3.15 8.03
N ARG A 603 1.03 4.08 7.27
CA ARG A 603 1.99 3.80 6.19
C ARG A 603 1.52 2.72 5.20
N SER A 604 0.28 2.86 4.75
CA SER A 604 -0.43 1.93 3.85
C SER A 604 -0.64 0.52 4.42
N GLN A 605 -0.50 0.34 5.74
CA GLN A 605 -0.81 -0.89 6.44
C GLN A 605 -2.16 -0.81 7.16
N HIS A 606 -2.70 -1.96 7.55
CA HIS A 606 -3.89 -2.06 8.41
C HIS A 606 -5.10 -1.22 7.96
N ALA A 607 -5.47 -1.31 6.68
CA ALA A 607 -6.51 -0.48 6.07
C ALA A 607 -7.81 -0.42 6.90
N TYR A 608 -8.29 -1.55 7.41
CA TYR A 608 -9.50 -1.61 8.23
C TYR A 608 -9.40 -0.79 9.53
N VAL A 609 -8.25 -0.84 10.19
CA VAL A 609 -8.00 -0.06 11.42
C VAL A 609 -7.94 1.43 11.09
N ALA A 610 -7.25 1.80 10.01
CA ALA A 610 -7.19 3.17 9.53
C ALA A 610 -8.58 3.73 9.21
N ALA A 611 -9.45 2.93 8.56
CA ALA A 611 -10.83 3.32 8.26
C ALA A 611 -11.66 3.53 9.54
N ILE A 612 -11.61 2.60 10.49
CA ILE A 612 -12.35 2.69 11.76
C ILE A 612 -11.90 3.92 12.56
N LEU A 613 -10.60 4.17 12.65
CA LEU A 613 -10.05 5.32 13.37
C LEU A 613 -10.38 6.63 12.69
N SER A 614 -10.22 6.72 11.36
CA SER A 614 -10.54 7.92 10.59
C SER A 614 -12.00 8.32 10.79
N PHE A 615 -12.94 7.41 10.54
CA PHE A 615 -14.36 7.70 10.69
C PHE A 615 -14.80 7.87 12.15
N GLY A 616 -14.17 7.16 13.10
CA GLY A 616 -14.48 7.36 14.52
C GLY A 616 -13.98 8.70 15.06
N ILE A 617 -12.80 9.16 14.63
CA ILE A 617 -12.28 10.51 14.92
C ILE A 617 -13.21 11.55 14.29
N ASN A 618 -13.56 11.38 13.01
CA ASN A 618 -14.48 12.25 12.30
C ASN A 618 -15.82 12.38 13.04
N SER A 619 -16.48 11.25 13.27
CA SER A 619 -17.77 11.19 13.95
C SER A 619 -17.69 11.72 15.38
N GLY A 620 -16.57 11.50 16.09
CA GLY A 620 -16.34 12.06 17.42
C GLY A 620 -16.51 13.57 17.50
N ALA A 621 -16.14 14.32 16.45
CA ALA A 621 -16.34 15.76 16.40
C ALA A 621 -17.82 16.16 16.28
N TYR A 622 -18.60 15.44 15.46
CA TYR A 622 -20.04 15.68 15.30
C TYR A 622 -20.82 15.24 16.55
N VAL A 623 -20.49 14.08 17.09
CA VAL A 623 -21.10 13.57 18.32
C VAL A 623 -20.82 14.49 19.51
N ALA A 624 -19.63 15.09 19.60
CA ALA A 624 -19.32 16.05 20.66
C ALA A 624 -20.29 17.25 20.68
N GLU A 625 -20.58 17.82 19.51
CA GLU A 625 -21.51 18.94 19.39
C GLU A 625 -22.96 18.51 19.67
N ASN A 626 -23.35 17.31 19.22
CA ASN A 626 -24.68 16.76 19.49
C ASN A 626 -24.91 16.51 20.99
N ILE A 627 -23.94 15.91 21.69
CA ILE A 627 -24.01 15.69 23.15
C ILE A 627 -24.05 17.02 23.89
N ARG A 628 -23.17 17.95 23.52
CA ARG A 628 -23.12 19.29 24.12
C ARG A 628 -24.46 20.02 23.95
N ALA A 629 -25.01 20.02 22.74
CA ALA A 629 -26.30 20.64 22.44
C ALA A 629 -27.44 19.99 23.22
N GLY A 630 -27.48 18.66 23.30
CA GLY A 630 -28.49 17.94 24.07
C GLY A 630 -28.46 18.22 25.57
N ILE A 631 -27.27 18.43 26.16
CA ILE A 631 -27.10 18.84 27.55
C ILE A 631 -27.56 20.28 27.77
N LEU A 632 -27.21 21.20 26.87
CA LEU A 632 -27.61 22.61 26.97
C LEU A 632 -29.09 22.86 26.68
N ALA A 633 -29.78 21.91 26.04
CA ALA A 633 -31.22 21.95 25.83
C ALA A 633 -32.04 21.70 27.11
N VAL A 634 -31.43 21.17 28.17
CA VAL A 634 -32.09 21.01 29.47
C VAL A 634 -32.17 22.37 30.17
N ASP A 635 -33.36 22.71 30.68
CA ASP A 635 -33.62 24.00 31.34
C ASP A 635 -32.61 24.29 32.46
N VAL A 636 -32.07 25.51 32.47
CA VAL A 636 -31.03 25.92 33.43
C VAL A 636 -31.53 25.86 34.88
N GLY A 637 -32.83 26.05 35.11
CA GLY A 637 -33.50 25.93 36.40
C GLY A 637 -33.41 24.51 36.99
N GLN A 638 -33.24 23.46 36.19
CA GLN A 638 -32.95 22.11 36.69
C GLN A 638 -31.60 22.05 37.41
N MET A 639 -30.60 22.77 36.89
CA MET A 639 -29.29 22.87 37.53
C MET A 639 -29.36 23.66 38.83
N GLU A 640 -30.10 24.77 38.83
CA GLU A 640 -30.30 25.62 40.01
C GLU A 640 -31.11 24.91 41.10
N GLY A 641 -32.20 24.22 40.73
CA GLY A 641 -33.03 23.43 41.62
C GLY A 641 -32.27 22.31 42.32
N GLY A 642 -31.43 21.56 41.58
CA GLY A 642 -30.57 20.54 42.19
C GLY A 642 -29.61 21.12 43.22
N ARG A 643 -29.01 22.29 42.92
CA ARG A 643 -28.12 22.98 43.86
C ARG A 643 -28.85 23.51 45.09
N SER A 644 -30.09 23.99 44.95
CA SER A 644 -30.95 24.41 46.06
C SER A 644 -31.33 23.25 46.99
N LEU A 645 -31.41 22.02 46.47
CA LEU A 645 -31.62 20.79 47.24
C LEU A 645 -30.32 20.24 47.87
N GLY A 646 -29.19 20.96 47.75
CA GLY A 646 -27.91 20.58 48.34
C GLY A 646 -27.04 19.66 47.47
N PHE A 647 -27.43 19.36 46.23
CA PHE A 647 -26.58 18.59 45.33
C PHE A 647 -25.40 19.41 44.82
N THR A 648 -24.24 18.76 44.70
CA THR A 648 -23.09 19.31 43.98
C THR A 648 -23.36 19.36 42.48
N TYR A 649 -22.61 20.19 41.73
CA TYR A 649 -22.71 20.25 40.27
C TYR A 649 -22.62 18.85 39.61
N GLY A 650 -21.71 18.00 40.11
CA GLY A 650 -21.56 16.64 39.57
C GLY A 650 -22.74 15.72 39.88
N GLU A 651 -23.37 15.88 41.05
CA GLU A 651 -24.58 15.14 41.43
C GLU A 651 -25.80 15.61 40.64
N THR A 652 -26.01 16.92 40.52
CA THR A 652 -27.06 17.49 39.67
C THR A 652 -26.87 17.08 38.21
N MET A 653 -25.65 17.13 37.69
CA MET A 653 -25.34 16.69 36.33
C MET A 653 -25.67 15.20 36.13
N ARG A 654 -25.26 14.33 37.06
CA ARG A 654 -25.43 12.88 36.92
C ARG A 654 -26.87 12.42 37.12
N TYR A 655 -27.59 12.97 38.10
CA TYR A 655 -28.89 12.46 38.52
C TYR A 655 -30.07 13.22 37.91
N ILE A 656 -29.87 14.46 37.47
CA ILE A 656 -30.96 15.32 36.96
C ILE A 656 -30.74 15.64 35.48
N ILE A 657 -29.60 16.24 35.12
CA ILE A 657 -29.40 16.78 33.77
C ILE A 657 -29.12 15.69 32.74
N LEU A 658 -28.13 14.82 32.97
CA LEU A 658 -27.70 13.82 31.99
C LEU A 658 -28.83 12.83 31.61
N PRO A 659 -29.66 12.32 32.54
CA PRO A 659 -30.81 11.48 32.19
C PRO A 659 -31.81 12.17 31.25
N GLN A 660 -32.02 13.48 31.41
CA GLN A 660 -32.88 14.27 30.53
C GLN A 660 -32.19 14.53 29.18
N ALA A 661 -30.92 14.92 29.21
CA ALA A 661 -30.13 15.21 28.01
C ALA A 661 -30.02 13.99 27.08
N ILE A 662 -29.91 12.77 27.62
CA ILE A 662 -29.86 11.54 26.81
C ILE A 662 -31.06 11.42 25.86
N LYS A 663 -32.27 11.83 26.28
CA LYS A 663 -33.46 11.82 25.42
C LYS A 663 -33.30 12.72 24.20
N ASN A 664 -32.60 13.85 24.35
CA ASN A 664 -32.34 14.81 23.28
C ASN A 664 -31.17 14.37 22.39
N VAL A 665 -30.22 13.61 22.94
CA VAL A 665 -28.99 13.18 22.24
C VAL A 665 -29.20 11.96 21.36
N ILE A 666 -29.99 10.96 21.82
CA ILE A 666 -30.19 9.70 21.08
C ILE A 666 -30.63 9.90 19.63
N PRO A 667 -31.60 10.79 19.30
CA PRO A 667 -32.00 11.05 17.91
C PRO A 667 -30.83 11.51 17.03
N ALA A 668 -29.99 12.40 17.57
CA ALA A 668 -28.83 12.92 16.85
C ALA A 668 -27.76 11.84 16.65
N LEU A 669 -27.52 10.97 17.64
CA LEU A 669 -26.60 9.83 17.49
C LEU A 669 -27.10 8.83 16.45
N GLY A 670 -28.40 8.57 16.37
CA GLY A 670 -28.96 7.70 15.34
C GLY A 670 -28.77 8.25 13.93
N ASN A 671 -28.96 9.56 13.74
CA ASN A 671 -28.68 10.22 12.46
C ASN A 671 -27.19 10.15 12.10
N GLU A 672 -26.31 10.31 13.08
CA GLU A 672 -24.86 10.17 12.88
C GLU A 672 -24.48 8.76 12.44
N MET A 673 -25.04 7.72 13.06
CA MET A 673 -24.82 6.33 12.62
C MET A 673 -25.29 6.09 11.17
N ILE A 674 -26.37 6.72 10.74
CA ILE A 674 -26.85 6.65 9.35
C ILE A 674 -25.87 7.35 8.40
N THR A 675 -25.26 8.46 8.84
CA THR A 675 -24.22 9.15 8.08
C THR A 675 -22.99 8.28 7.90
N LEU A 676 -22.48 7.68 8.99
CA LEU A 676 -21.33 6.78 8.96
C LEU A 676 -21.47 5.64 7.93
N VAL A 677 -22.64 5.00 7.87
CA VAL A 677 -22.91 3.95 6.87
C VAL A 677 -22.66 4.44 5.44
N LYS A 678 -23.09 5.67 5.13
CA LYS A 678 -22.87 6.24 3.80
C LYS A 678 -21.40 6.65 3.60
N GLU A 679 -20.72 7.15 4.62
CA GLU A 679 -19.32 7.56 4.52
C GLU A 679 -18.37 6.39 4.25
N THR A 680 -18.74 5.17 4.62
CA THR A 680 -17.93 3.99 4.26
C THR A 680 -17.81 3.76 2.75
N SER A 681 -18.62 4.40 1.91
CA SER A 681 -18.54 4.25 0.44
C SER A 681 -17.20 4.67 -0.17
N ILE A 682 -16.34 5.33 0.61
CA ILE A 682 -15.02 5.81 0.17
C ILE A 682 -13.87 4.92 0.65
N VAL A 683 -14.13 3.82 1.37
CA VAL A 683 -13.02 2.95 1.85
C VAL A 683 -12.34 2.17 0.73
N GLY A 684 -12.95 2.09 -0.45
CA GLY A 684 -12.31 1.53 -1.65
C GLY A 684 -11.00 2.22 -2.04
N TYR A 685 -10.78 3.48 -1.62
CA TYR A 685 -9.52 4.20 -1.84
C TYR A 685 -8.32 3.63 -1.08
N VAL A 686 -8.57 2.79 -0.07
CA VAL A 686 -7.53 2.10 0.72
C VAL A 686 -7.64 0.58 0.56
N ALA A 687 -8.10 0.14 -0.62
CA ALA A 687 -8.24 -1.26 -1.01
C ALA A 687 -9.20 -2.10 -0.15
N ILE A 688 -10.14 -1.48 0.57
CA ILE A 688 -11.19 -2.21 1.29
C ILE A 688 -12.39 -2.43 0.37
N VAL A 689 -12.88 -3.68 0.33
CA VAL A 689 -14.04 -4.07 -0.47
C VAL A 689 -15.34 -3.84 0.33
N ASP A 690 -15.83 -2.60 0.31
CA ASP A 690 -17.16 -2.27 0.85
C ASP A 690 -18.28 -2.54 -0.17
N LEU A 691 -19.52 -2.21 0.17
CA LEU A 691 -20.65 -2.37 -0.74
C LEU A 691 -20.46 -1.63 -2.08
N THR A 692 -19.84 -0.44 -2.05
CA THR A 692 -19.59 0.34 -3.27
C THR A 692 -18.52 -0.35 -4.13
N LYS A 693 -17.40 -0.75 -3.53
CA LYS A 693 -16.32 -1.44 -4.24
C LYS A 693 -16.72 -2.83 -4.74
N ALA A 694 -17.59 -3.53 -4.01
CA ALA A 694 -18.21 -4.77 -4.48
C ALA A 694 -19.04 -4.54 -5.76
N GLY A 695 -19.80 -3.45 -5.83
CA GLY A 695 -20.52 -3.07 -7.05
C GLY A 695 -19.57 -2.82 -8.22
N ASP A 696 -18.50 -2.06 -7.98
CA ASP A 696 -17.44 -1.76 -8.95
C ASP A 696 -16.79 -3.03 -9.53
N PHE A 697 -16.46 -4.02 -8.69
CA PHE A 697 -15.93 -5.31 -9.17
C PHE A 697 -16.93 -6.11 -10.00
N ILE A 698 -18.22 -6.08 -9.66
CA ILE A 698 -19.25 -6.72 -10.48
C ILE A 698 -19.33 -6.02 -11.86
N VAL A 699 -19.19 -4.69 -11.92
CA VAL A 699 -19.11 -3.98 -13.20
C VAL A 699 -17.91 -4.46 -14.01
N SER A 700 -16.73 -4.58 -13.40
CA SER A 700 -15.53 -5.04 -14.09
C SER A 700 -15.66 -6.46 -14.63
N ARG A 701 -16.29 -7.36 -13.87
CA ARG A 701 -16.47 -8.76 -14.28
C ARG A 701 -17.56 -8.97 -15.31
N THR A 702 -18.65 -8.21 -15.20
CA THR A 702 -19.85 -8.41 -16.04
C THR A 702 -19.89 -7.45 -17.24
N TYR A 703 -19.04 -6.44 -17.24
CA TYR A 703 -19.04 -5.32 -18.17
C TYR A 703 -20.36 -4.53 -18.22
N GLN A 704 -21.21 -4.66 -17.18
CA GLN A 704 -22.49 -3.95 -17.07
C GLN A 704 -22.46 -2.96 -15.90
N ALA A 705 -22.51 -1.66 -16.21
CA ALA A 705 -22.51 -0.63 -15.16
C ALA A 705 -23.90 -0.41 -14.51
N PHE A 706 -24.99 -0.50 -15.30
CA PHE A 706 -26.31 -0.07 -14.86
C PHE A 706 -26.86 -0.90 -13.68
N LEU A 707 -26.89 -2.23 -13.82
CA LEU A 707 -27.50 -3.11 -12.82
C LEU A 707 -26.73 -3.11 -11.48
N PRO A 708 -25.39 -3.28 -11.43
CA PRO A 708 -24.65 -3.29 -10.17
C PRO A 708 -24.77 -1.97 -9.41
N LEU A 709 -24.63 -0.81 -10.08
CA LEU A 709 -24.68 0.49 -9.41
C LEU A 709 -26.07 0.82 -8.87
N ILE A 710 -27.14 0.47 -9.61
CA ILE A 710 -28.51 0.62 -9.12
C ILE A 710 -28.77 -0.31 -7.93
N ALA A 711 -28.26 -1.54 -7.96
CA ALA A 711 -28.37 -2.45 -6.83
C ALA A 711 -27.63 -1.92 -5.59
N VAL A 712 -26.40 -1.40 -5.72
CA VAL A 712 -25.69 -0.72 -4.62
C VAL A 712 -26.54 0.41 -4.04
N ALA A 713 -27.10 1.28 -4.88
CA ALA A 713 -27.94 2.39 -4.44
C ALA A 713 -29.21 1.92 -3.71
N ILE A 714 -29.86 0.87 -4.21
CA ILE A 714 -31.05 0.27 -3.57
C ILE A 714 -30.68 -0.34 -2.22
N VAL A 715 -29.56 -1.06 -2.12
CA VAL A 715 -29.11 -1.69 -0.87
C VAL A 715 -28.81 -0.62 0.17
N TYR A 716 -28.04 0.42 -0.16
CA TYR A 716 -27.81 1.56 0.73
C TYR A 716 -29.13 2.21 1.16
N TYR A 717 -30.05 2.45 0.23
CA TYR A 717 -31.36 3.02 0.54
C TYR A 717 -32.15 2.15 1.52
N ILE A 718 -32.20 0.84 1.31
CA ILE A 718 -32.91 -0.11 2.18
C ILE A 718 -32.33 -0.06 3.60
N ILE A 719 -31.00 -0.10 3.74
CA ILE A 719 -30.34 -0.07 5.05
C ILE A 719 -30.61 1.25 5.77
N VAL A 720 -30.43 2.38 5.08
CA VAL A 720 -30.73 3.71 5.62
C VAL A 720 -32.20 3.79 6.04
N LYS A 721 -33.13 3.23 5.24
CA LYS A 721 -34.56 3.23 5.56
C LYS A 721 -34.87 2.37 6.78
N ILE A 722 -34.23 1.21 6.92
CA ILE A 722 -34.35 0.33 8.09
C ILE A 722 -33.85 1.08 9.33
N MET A 723 -32.65 1.67 9.29
CA MET A 723 -32.08 2.43 10.40
C MET A 723 -32.95 3.63 10.79
N THR A 724 -33.48 4.36 9.80
CA THR A 724 -34.39 5.48 10.02
C THR A 724 -35.69 5.04 10.70
N LYS A 725 -36.26 3.88 10.29
CA LYS A 725 -37.45 3.31 10.95
C LYS A 725 -37.15 2.91 12.40
N ILE A 726 -36.00 2.27 12.64
CA ILE A 726 -35.56 1.91 14.00
C ILE A 726 -35.42 3.16 14.87
N LEU A 727 -34.78 4.21 14.35
CA LEU A 727 -34.62 5.48 15.03
C LEU A 727 -35.97 6.13 15.36
N ALA A 728 -36.91 6.16 14.41
CA ALA A 728 -38.25 6.69 14.63
C ALA A 728 -39.04 5.93 15.72
N VAL A 729 -38.86 4.61 15.81
CA VAL A 729 -39.45 3.80 16.89
C VAL A 729 -38.84 4.18 18.25
N ILE A 730 -37.52 4.36 18.32
CA ILE A 730 -36.81 4.79 19.53
C ILE A 730 -37.29 6.19 19.96
N GLU A 731 -37.35 7.14 19.03
CA GLU A 731 -37.84 8.50 19.27
C GLU A 731 -39.27 8.52 19.82
N ARG A 732 -40.17 7.74 19.21
CA ARG A 732 -41.57 7.67 19.66
C ARG A 732 -41.68 7.14 21.09
N ARG A 733 -40.85 6.16 21.47
CA ARG A 733 -40.81 5.61 22.83
C ARG A 733 -40.26 6.63 23.84
N LEU A 734 -39.23 7.39 23.49
CA LEU A 734 -38.68 8.42 24.38
C LEU A 734 -39.71 9.52 24.68
N ARG A 735 -40.45 9.98 23.66
CA ARG A 735 -41.50 11.02 23.78
C ARG A 735 -42.71 10.61 24.64
N GLN A 736 -43.00 9.31 24.78
CA GLN A 736 -44.12 8.85 25.62
C GLN A 736 -43.95 9.21 27.09
N SER A 737 -42.71 9.40 27.55
CA SER A 737 -42.42 9.79 28.93
C SER A 737 -42.58 11.29 29.20
N ASP A 738 -42.76 12.11 28.16
CA ASP A 738 -42.93 13.57 28.28
C ASP A 738 -44.42 13.98 28.29
N ASN A 739 -45.33 13.06 27.96
CA ASN A 739 -46.79 13.25 27.94
C ASN A 739 -47.46 12.78 29.25
N ARG A 740 -46.77 12.77 30.39
CA ARG A 740 -47.30 12.35 31.69
C ARG A 740 -47.27 13.44 32.74
#